data_AF-A0A961AQH5-F1
#
_entry.id   AF-A0A961AQH5-F1
#
_cell.length_a   1.000
_cell.length_b   1.000
_cell.length_c   1.000
_cell.angle_alpha   90.00
_cell.angle_beta   90.00
_cell.angle_gamma   90.00
#
_symmetry.space_group_name_H-M   'P 1'
#
loop_
_entity.id
_entity.type
_entity.pdbx_description
1 polymer ?
#
loop_
_entity_poly.entity_id
_entity_poly.type
_entity_poly.pdbx_seq_one_letter_code
_entity_poly.pdbx_strand_id
1 'polypeptide(L)'
;NRALQEVTAAVQRVSLFPDEVEPPVITLGAGRRREVMRISVFGDLDEQTLVDYARQLEDGLLAEPGIAIVDLRGVRRPEILVEVPQERLRALNLTLGDIADAIDRAALDVPAGTLRTPGGDILLKTTERRDFASEFAEVLILSTTEGSRVRLGDIAKVIDGFEEAERENYFNGQRSVSVAVYSSETQAPLEVAKAVRRFIEKQRPNLPPSVNLRISRDRSIDYQERVTLLLQNGAAGLILVLIALGLFLELRVAFWTAIGIPVSILGSLVLMPIMDATVNMISLFGFIITLGIVVDDAVVVGEDIFHKISEGMSRRDAAVAGAKQMMVPVLFAVSTNIIAFLPLLFVPGEIGQFFEILPSVVIAVFTVSLVECLFILPSHLAFSRAKEGSRSWFARFDRYQTRFRERLDAAMERLYQPLLDLSIRFRYLTVTVFVALLLLVGAWIASGRIDYIFRPAIETDFVQAEIELPSGTPVDRTREVVFQVEAAAKRALEKTGEKDILIGFNAEVAESGSNTGEVNVVLVPQSQRKITGSQFVQIWRDEIGVIPDIESLFFDWLYGPGGEAEVDIQLAHPEIATLRHAADDVAAAIARYSGVEDVRKSFGRQMPQLSFEIKPEGRSLGITARDLGEQIRHAFYGAEALRQPRDRQELRVMVRLPESDRRSMSGLEQLLIRGPDGGEIPISQAAEIKEASAPVRIERVDGGRVVNVTANVIAGVTTGNRVLKAFSKKELPDILRHYPGLRYSFEGEQREQRDAMRELLWGLVGSIAAIYIIMAALLRSYSQAFIVLLTIPWSLSGAVVGHELLGFDLSIFSVFGMIALCGMVVNGAFVLAVTRNRYLERGDDPATVTRMSALRRFRPILLTAITTFLGLGPMIFETSTQALFLVPMAISLGIGTLVSTVVILLLIPASFGISEDFSRS
;
A
#
# COMPACT_ATOMS: atom_id res chain seq x y z
N ASN A 1 -1.56 13.23 -14.48
CA ASN A 1 -0.72 13.59 -15.67
C ASN A 1 0.19 14.79 -15.45
N ARG A 2 -0.14 15.76 -14.58
CA ARG A 2 0.72 16.94 -14.33
C ARG A 2 2.14 16.58 -13.88
N ALA A 3 2.31 15.69 -12.90
CA ALA A 3 3.63 15.26 -12.43
C ALA A 3 4.50 14.65 -13.56
N LEU A 4 3.91 13.82 -14.43
CA LEU A 4 4.61 13.28 -15.60
C LEU A 4 5.11 14.41 -16.51
N GLN A 5 4.24 15.38 -16.82
CA GLN A 5 4.62 16.52 -17.65
C GLN A 5 5.72 17.38 -16.98
N GLU A 6 5.67 17.58 -15.67
CA GLU A 6 6.68 18.33 -14.93
C GLU A 6 8.04 17.60 -14.95
N VAL A 7 8.05 16.29 -14.74
CA VAL A 7 9.27 15.45 -14.82
C VAL A 7 9.78 15.40 -16.26
N THR A 8 8.90 15.20 -17.25
CA THR A 8 9.27 15.21 -18.67
C THR A 8 9.88 16.54 -19.08
N ALA A 9 9.27 17.66 -18.70
CA ALA A 9 9.82 18.98 -18.94
C ALA A 9 11.15 19.21 -18.21
N ALA A 10 11.30 18.70 -16.98
CA ALA A 10 12.55 18.82 -16.23
C ALA A 10 13.70 18.04 -16.87
N VAL A 11 13.45 16.81 -17.32
CA VAL A 11 14.45 15.97 -18.00
C VAL A 11 14.80 16.55 -19.37
N GLN A 12 13.82 17.04 -20.13
CA GLN A 12 14.06 17.68 -21.43
C GLN A 12 14.87 18.98 -21.33
N ARG A 13 14.91 19.65 -20.17
CA ARG A 13 15.76 20.82 -19.93
C ARG A 13 17.25 20.45 -19.74
N VAL A 14 17.58 19.19 -19.52
CA VAL A 14 18.96 18.73 -19.38
C VAL A 14 19.56 18.58 -20.79
N SER A 15 20.43 19.51 -21.17
CA SER A 15 21.03 19.56 -22.51
C SER A 15 22.37 18.81 -22.64
N LEU A 16 22.84 18.17 -21.57
CA LEU A 16 24.19 17.61 -21.43
C LEU A 16 24.14 16.13 -21.00
N PHE A 17 23.30 15.33 -21.66
CA PHE A 17 23.47 13.88 -21.58
C PHE A 17 24.69 13.48 -22.45
N PRO A 18 25.51 12.49 -22.02
CA PRO A 18 26.53 11.92 -22.90
C PRO A 18 25.89 11.35 -24.17
N ASP A 19 26.56 11.51 -25.32
CA ASP A 19 26.01 11.17 -26.64
C ASP A 19 25.59 9.70 -26.79
N GLU A 20 26.21 8.79 -26.01
CA GLU A 20 25.94 7.34 -26.03
C GLU A 20 24.83 6.90 -25.07
N VAL A 21 24.23 7.81 -24.29
CA VAL A 21 23.16 7.45 -23.35
C VAL A 21 21.83 7.30 -24.09
N GLU A 22 21.13 6.19 -23.85
CA GLU A 22 19.78 6.02 -24.39
C GLU A 22 18.85 7.16 -23.93
N PRO A 23 18.01 7.71 -24.82
CA PRO A 23 17.05 8.73 -24.44
C PRO A 23 16.20 8.26 -23.25
N PRO A 24 16.08 9.06 -22.18
CA PRO A 24 15.33 8.65 -21.00
C PRO A 24 13.85 8.48 -21.34
N VAL A 25 13.32 7.28 -21.17
CA VAL A 25 11.90 6.99 -21.34
C VAL A 25 11.17 7.29 -20.04
N ILE A 26 10.37 8.35 -20.04
CA ILE A 26 9.64 8.80 -18.85
C ILE A 26 8.23 8.26 -18.96
N THR A 27 7.91 7.30 -18.09
CA THR A 27 6.58 6.70 -18.00
C THR A 27 5.98 7.00 -16.63
N LEU A 28 4.65 7.12 -16.57
CA LEU A 28 3.95 7.00 -15.29
C LEU A 28 4.01 5.53 -14.88
N GLY A 29 4.46 5.26 -13.65
CA GLY A 29 4.52 3.91 -13.10
C GLY A 29 3.19 3.16 -13.21
N ALA A 30 3.24 1.84 -13.00
CA ALA A 30 2.17 0.87 -13.30
C ALA A 30 0.80 1.07 -12.60
N GLY A 31 0.54 2.18 -11.91
CA GLY A 31 -0.71 2.44 -11.16
C GLY A 31 -2.01 2.41 -11.98
N ARG A 32 -1.94 2.37 -13.32
CA ARG A 32 -3.11 2.24 -14.21
C ARG A 32 -3.45 0.80 -14.63
N ARG A 33 -2.56 -0.15 -14.39
CA ARG A 33 -2.77 -1.57 -14.71
C ARG A 33 -2.67 -2.39 -13.44
N ARG A 34 -3.71 -3.13 -13.11
CA ARG A 34 -3.75 -3.93 -11.87
C ARG A 34 -3.47 -5.37 -12.24
N GLU A 35 -2.40 -5.93 -11.68
CA GLU A 35 -2.10 -7.35 -11.86
C GLU A 35 -3.25 -8.17 -11.25
N VAL A 36 -3.86 -9.03 -12.06
CA VAL A 36 -5.00 -9.87 -11.66
C VAL A 36 -4.51 -11.28 -11.34
N MET A 37 -3.76 -11.87 -12.27
CA MET A 37 -3.23 -13.23 -12.17
C MET A 37 -1.82 -13.30 -12.71
N ARG A 38 -1.01 -14.17 -12.11
CA ARG A 38 0.30 -14.57 -12.60
C ARG A 38 0.31 -16.07 -12.86
N ILE A 39 0.82 -16.43 -14.02
CA ILE A 39 0.88 -17.81 -14.50
C ILE A 39 2.35 -18.15 -14.68
N SER A 40 2.82 -19.18 -14.01
CA SER A 40 4.17 -19.71 -14.22
C SER A 40 4.13 -20.82 -15.26
N VAL A 41 4.90 -20.64 -16.33
CA VAL A 41 5.23 -21.68 -17.32
C VAL A 41 6.57 -22.26 -16.92
N PHE A 42 6.63 -23.55 -16.60
CA PHE A 42 7.85 -24.17 -16.08
C PHE A 42 8.02 -25.61 -16.56
N GLY A 43 9.27 -26.05 -16.65
CA GLY A 43 9.63 -27.38 -17.11
C GLY A 43 11.14 -27.56 -17.23
N ASP A 44 11.57 -28.80 -17.43
CA ASP A 44 12.97 -29.14 -17.75
C ASP A 44 13.20 -28.96 -19.26
N LEU A 45 13.28 -27.70 -19.67
CA LEU A 45 13.40 -27.24 -21.06
C LEU A 45 14.45 -26.14 -21.14
N ASP A 46 15.01 -25.95 -22.33
CA ASP A 46 15.87 -24.79 -22.60
C ASP A 46 15.06 -23.48 -22.55
N GLU A 47 15.76 -22.38 -22.29
CA GLU A 47 15.14 -21.06 -22.09
C GLU A 47 14.36 -20.60 -23.32
N GLN A 48 14.89 -20.82 -24.53
CA GLN A 48 14.23 -20.41 -25.76
C GLN A 48 12.88 -21.12 -25.92
N THR A 49 12.85 -22.44 -25.74
CA THR A 49 11.61 -23.21 -25.77
C THR A 49 10.60 -22.75 -24.72
N LEU A 50 11.04 -22.44 -23.49
CA LEU A 50 10.15 -21.90 -22.45
C LEU A 50 9.56 -20.54 -22.83
N VAL A 51 10.39 -19.64 -23.37
CA VAL A 51 9.96 -18.31 -23.83
C VAL A 51 8.96 -18.44 -24.98
N ASP A 52 9.18 -19.37 -25.91
CA ASP A 52 8.27 -19.59 -27.04
C ASP A 52 6.91 -20.10 -26.57
N TYR A 53 6.86 -21.03 -25.60
CA TYR A 53 5.60 -21.44 -24.98
C TYR A 53 4.93 -20.30 -24.20
N ALA A 54 5.71 -19.48 -23.50
CA ALA A 54 5.18 -18.33 -22.77
C ALA A 54 4.59 -17.26 -23.73
N ARG A 55 5.20 -17.04 -24.89
CA ARG A 55 4.67 -16.17 -25.96
C ARG A 55 3.40 -16.74 -26.59
N GLN A 56 3.36 -18.04 -26.86
CA GLN A 56 2.13 -18.69 -27.34
C GLN A 56 0.98 -18.54 -26.32
N LEU A 57 1.30 -18.64 -25.03
CA LEU A 57 0.36 -18.39 -23.94
C LEU A 57 -0.08 -16.91 -23.91
N GLU A 58 0.85 -15.96 -24.05
CA GLU A 58 0.57 -14.52 -24.13
C GLU A 58 -0.40 -14.20 -25.28
N ASP A 59 -0.11 -14.67 -26.49
CA ASP A 59 -0.94 -14.42 -27.67
C ASP A 59 -2.32 -15.09 -27.55
N GLY A 60 -2.38 -16.30 -27.00
CA GLY A 60 -3.64 -16.98 -26.72
C GLY A 60 -4.50 -16.22 -25.68
N LEU A 61 -3.88 -15.67 -24.64
CA LEU A 61 -4.56 -14.85 -23.65
C LEU A 61 -5.04 -13.52 -24.24
N LEU A 62 -4.22 -12.84 -25.06
CA LEU A 62 -4.60 -11.59 -25.73
C LEU A 62 -5.72 -11.78 -26.76
N ALA A 63 -5.86 -12.98 -27.32
CA ALA A 63 -6.96 -13.32 -28.22
C ALA A 63 -8.30 -13.54 -27.51
N GLU A 64 -8.30 -13.80 -26.19
CA GLU A 64 -9.53 -14.02 -25.43
C GLU A 64 -10.27 -12.69 -25.14
N PRO A 65 -11.58 -12.62 -25.43
CA PRO A 65 -12.37 -11.43 -25.11
C PRO A 65 -12.33 -11.11 -23.61
N GLY A 66 -11.90 -9.90 -23.28
CA GLY A 66 -11.82 -9.41 -21.90
C GLY A 66 -10.41 -9.40 -21.32
N ILE A 67 -9.39 -9.87 -22.03
CA ILE A 67 -7.99 -9.73 -21.66
C ILE A 67 -7.34 -8.71 -22.61
N ALA A 68 -6.81 -7.61 -22.06
CA ALA A 68 -6.24 -6.53 -22.86
C ALA A 68 -4.72 -6.38 -22.70
N ILE A 69 -4.19 -6.79 -21.55
CA ILE A 69 -2.80 -6.52 -21.16
C ILE A 69 -2.21 -7.78 -20.56
N VAL A 70 -1.17 -8.31 -21.20
CA VAL A 70 -0.40 -9.46 -20.76
C VAL A 70 1.08 -9.12 -20.95
N ASP A 71 1.89 -9.31 -19.92
CA ASP A 71 3.34 -9.10 -19.99
C ASP A 71 4.07 -10.38 -19.59
N LEU A 72 5.17 -10.68 -20.29
CA LEU A 72 6.14 -11.69 -19.87
C LEU A 72 7.12 -11.09 -18.84
N ARG A 73 7.42 -11.85 -17.79
CA ARG A 73 8.41 -11.54 -16.76
C ARG A 73 9.42 -12.67 -16.63
N GLY A 74 10.66 -12.33 -16.30
CA GLY A 74 11.74 -13.31 -16.23
C GLY A 74 12.28 -13.75 -17.57
N VAL A 75 12.15 -12.90 -18.59
CA VAL A 75 12.64 -13.18 -19.95
C VAL A 75 13.74 -12.19 -20.27
N ARG A 76 14.90 -12.71 -20.65
CA ARG A 76 16.02 -11.90 -21.14
C ARG A 76 15.68 -11.32 -22.51
N ARG A 77 16.21 -10.15 -22.83
CA ARG A 77 15.97 -9.53 -24.15
C ARG A 77 16.63 -10.36 -25.25
N PRO A 78 15.99 -10.56 -26.41
CA PRO A 78 16.61 -11.27 -27.51
C PRO A 78 17.78 -10.47 -28.10
N GLU A 79 18.88 -11.16 -28.40
CA GLU A 79 20.11 -10.57 -28.94
C GLU A 79 20.70 -11.51 -29.99
N ILE A 80 21.12 -10.97 -31.14
CA ILE A 80 21.97 -11.70 -32.08
C ILE A 80 23.42 -11.51 -31.67
N LEU A 81 24.07 -12.61 -31.33
CA LEU A 81 25.44 -12.65 -30.86
C LEU A 81 26.36 -12.96 -32.03
N VAL A 82 27.24 -12.02 -32.38
CA VAL A 82 28.27 -12.20 -33.40
C VAL A 82 29.62 -12.30 -32.71
N GLU A 83 30.06 -13.53 -32.47
CA GLU A 83 31.34 -13.83 -31.81
C GLU A 83 32.45 -13.97 -32.85
N VAL A 84 33.43 -13.05 -32.84
CA VAL A 84 34.53 -13.02 -33.81
C VAL A 84 35.87 -13.26 -33.13
N PRO A 85 36.55 -14.39 -33.38
CA PRO A 85 37.87 -14.67 -32.78
C PRO A 85 38.91 -13.61 -33.17
N GLN A 86 39.77 -13.22 -32.21
CA GLN A 86 40.81 -12.21 -32.43
C GLN A 86 41.77 -12.58 -33.58
N GLU A 87 42.07 -13.87 -33.77
CA GLU A 87 42.92 -14.35 -34.87
C GLU A 87 42.32 -14.08 -36.25
N ARG A 88 40.99 -14.17 -36.39
CA ARG A 88 40.28 -13.93 -37.65
C ARG A 88 40.24 -12.45 -38.00
N LEU A 89 39.98 -11.61 -37.00
CA LEU A 89 40.07 -10.15 -37.12
C LEU A 89 41.44 -9.73 -37.64
N ARG A 90 42.51 -10.27 -37.05
CA ARG A 90 43.89 -10.02 -37.44
C ARG A 90 44.21 -10.50 -38.86
N ALA A 91 43.84 -11.73 -39.20
CA ALA A 91 44.10 -12.31 -40.53
C ALA A 91 43.45 -11.51 -41.67
N LEU A 92 42.31 -10.88 -41.41
CA LEU A 92 41.56 -10.08 -42.37
C LEU A 92 41.77 -8.57 -42.21
N ASN A 93 42.62 -8.17 -41.27
CA ASN A 93 42.94 -6.77 -41.00
C ASN A 93 41.69 -5.92 -40.64
N LEU A 94 40.73 -6.52 -39.93
CA LEU A 94 39.46 -5.91 -39.51
C LEU A 94 39.42 -5.68 -37.99
N THR A 95 38.58 -4.75 -37.54
CA THR A 95 38.19 -4.56 -36.14
C THR A 95 36.75 -5.03 -35.90
N LEU A 96 36.36 -5.18 -34.63
CA LEU A 96 34.96 -5.47 -34.27
C LEU A 96 34.01 -4.35 -34.71
N GLY A 97 34.48 -3.09 -34.68
CA GLY A 97 33.72 -1.93 -35.17
C GLY A 97 33.50 -1.99 -36.68
N ASP A 98 34.52 -2.36 -37.47
CA ASP A 98 34.38 -2.51 -38.92
C ASP A 98 33.31 -3.54 -39.31
N ILE A 99 33.22 -4.64 -38.53
CA ILE A 99 32.20 -5.68 -38.73
C ILE A 99 30.82 -5.15 -38.35
N ALA A 100 30.71 -4.43 -37.22
CA ALA A 100 29.45 -3.82 -36.80
C ALA A 100 28.92 -2.84 -37.87
N ASP A 101 29.78 -1.96 -38.38
CA ASP A 101 29.47 -1.03 -39.46
C ASP A 101 29.11 -1.74 -40.77
N ALA A 102 29.75 -2.87 -41.08
CA ALA A 102 29.43 -3.67 -42.25
C ALA A 102 28.04 -4.32 -42.14
N ILE A 103 27.67 -4.80 -40.95
CA ILE A 103 26.34 -5.34 -40.66
C ILE A 103 25.28 -4.25 -40.77
N ASP A 104 25.51 -3.09 -40.16
CA ASP A 104 24.58 -1.94 -40.22
C ASP A 104 24.26 -1.58 -41.68
N ARG A 105 25.30 -1.39 -42.51
CA ARG A 105 25.13 -1.04 -43.93
C ARG A 105 24.42 -2.12 -44.76
N ALA A 106 24.49 -3.37 -44.37
CA ALA A 106 23.99 -4.50 -45.15
C ALA A 106 22.55 -4.91 -44.80
N ALA A 107 22.04 -4.56 -43.62
CA ALA A 107 20.78 -5.06 -43.08
C ALA A 107 19.70 -3.96 -42.95
N LEU A 108 19.65 -2.99 -43.87
CA LEU A 108 18.76 -1.84 -43.83
C LEU A 108 17.68 -1.86 -44.92
N ASP A 109 16.44 -1.53 -44.53
CA ASP A 109 15.35 -1.22 -45.45
C ASP A 109 15.33 0.28 -45.78
N VAL A 110 15.36 0.63 -47.07
CA VAL A 110 15.38 2.03 -47.51
C VAL A 110 14.10 2.34 -48.30
N PRO A 111 13.24 3.26 -47.83
CA PRO A 111 12.09 3.71 -48.60
C PRO A 111 12.56 4.54 -49.80
N ALA A 112 12.11 4.19 -51.00
CA ALA A 112 12.49 4.84 -52.26
C ALA A 112 11.37 5.71 -52.86
N GLY A 113 10.30 5.96 -52.09
CA GLY A 113 9.18 6.81 -52.47
C GLY A 113 8.03 6.05 -53.13
N THR A 114 7.23 6.75 -53.94
CA THR A 114 6.02 6.19 -54.58
C THR A 114 6.03 6.51 -56.07
N LEU A 115 5.93 5.48 -56.91
CA LEU A 115 5.70 5.60 -58.34
C LEU A 115 4.21 5.79 -58.60
N ARG A 116 3.82 6.98 -59.07
CA ARG A 116 2.42 7.26 -59.41
C ARG A 116 2.11 6.79 -60.82
N THR A 117 1.15 5.89 -60.96
CA THR A 117 0.69 5.41 -62.27
C THR A 117 -0.80 5.72 -62.47
N PRO A 118 -1.31 5.74 -63.72
CA PRO A 118 -2.74 5.97 -63.97
C PRO A 118 -3.66 4.92 -63.31
N GLY A 119 -3.15 3.73 -63.00
CA GLY A 119 -3.86 2.65 -62.31
C GLY A 119 -3.73 2.66 -60.79
N GLY A 120 -2.98 3.62 -60.22
CA GLY A 120 -2.74 3.74 -58.79
C GLY A 120 -1.28 4.01 -58.44
N ASP A 121 -1.05 4.30 -57.16
CA ASP A 121 0.26 4.58 -56.60
C ASP A 121 0.95 3.29 -56.16
N ILE A 122 2.20 3.08 -56.59
CA ILE A 122 3.03 1.90 -56.25
C ILE A 122 4.17 2.34 -55.33
N LEU A 123 4.27 1.77 -54.13
CA LEU A 123 5.35 2.06 -53.19
C LEU A 123 6.65 1.38 -53.63
N LEU A 124 7.75 2.13 -53.64
CA LEU A 124 9.10 1.66 -53.93
C LEU A 124 9.89 1.57 -52.61
N LYS A 125 10.49 0.41 -52.34
CA LYS A 125 11.40 0.22 -51.20
C LYS A 125 12.47 -0.82 -51.55
N THR A 126 13.67 -0.63 -51.01
CA THR A 126 14.71 -1.67 -50.96
C THR A 126 14.51 -2.47 -49.68
N THR A 127 14.46 -3.80 -49.78
CA THR A 127 14.25 -4.70 -48.63
C THR A 127 15.47 -5.58 -48.44
N GLU A 128 16.36 -5.21 -47.52
CA GLU A 128 17.59 -5.95 -47.19
C GLU A 128 17.69 -6.28 -45.69
N ARG A 129 16.62 -6.01 -44.92
CA ARG A 129 16.52 -6.40 -43.51
C ARG A 129 16.78 -7.89 -43.29
N ARG A 130 17.37 -8.21 -42.13
CA ARG A 130 17.71 -9.55 -41.64
C ARG A 130 17.18 -9.70 -40.22
N ASP A 131 16.51 -10.80 -39.89
CA ASP A 131 15.85 -10.99 -38.58
C ASP A 131 16.44 -12.15 -37.76
N PHE A 132 17.09 -13.11 -38.42
CA PHE A 132 17.61 -14.33 -37.78
C PHE A 132 19.12 -14.46 -37.94
N ALA A 133 19.77 -15.14 -36.99
CA ALA A 133 21.21 -15.38 -37.00
C ALA A 133 21.71 -16.00 -38.32
N SER A 134 20.95 -16.92 -38.91
CA SER A 134 21.27 -17.53 -40.21
C SER A 134 21.33 -16.52 -41.36
N GLU A 135 20.49 -15.48 -41.31
CA GLU A 135 20.44 -14.43 -42.32
C GLU A 135 21.59 -13.43 -42.15
N PHE A 136 21.94 -13.11 -40.90
CA PHE A 136 23.13 -12.29 -40.59
C PHE A 136 24.43 -13.02 -40.97
N ALA A 137 24.49 -14.34 -40.83
CA ALA A 137 25.66 -15.12 -41.24
C ALA A 137 25.99 -14.99 -42.74
N GLU A 138 24.99 -14.70 -43.59
CA GLU A 138 25.17 -14.54 -45.03
C GLU A 138 25.68 -13.15 -45.45
N VAL A 139 25.74 -12.18 -44.51
CA VAL A 139 26.18 -10.80 -44.76
C VAL A 139 27.62 -10.79 -45.26
N LEU A 140 27.85 -10.05 -46.35
CA LEU A 140 29.18 -9.87 -46.93
C LEU A 140 29.97 -8.82 -46.15
N ILE A 141 31.06 -9.23 -45.51
CA ILE A 141 31.92 -8.35 -44.71
C ILE A 141 33.06 -7.78 -45.57
N LEU A 142 33.63 -8.60 -46.45
CA LEU A 142 34.69 -8.19 -47.36
C LEU A 142 34.38 -8.66 -48.79
N SER A 143 34.60 -7.77 -49.75
CA SER A 143 34.58 -8.08 -51.18
C SER A 143 35.83 -7.48 -51.82
N THR A 144 36.72 -8.32 -52.32
CA THR A 144 37.95 -7.89 -53.00
C THR A 144 37.68 -7.55 -54.47
N THR A 145 38.57 -6.75 -55.08
CA THR A 145 38.51 -6.39 -56.51
C THR A 145 38.70 -7.59 -57.45
N GLU A 146 39.29 -8.68 -56.95
CA GLU A 146 39.47 -9.95 -57.69
C GLU A 146 38.26 -10.89 -57.57
N GLY A 147 37.21 -10.50 -56.85
CA GLY A 147 35.95 -11.24 -56.74
C GLY A 147 35.85 -12.21 -55.56
N SER A 148 36.89 -12.33 -54.72
CA SER A 148 36.81 -13.09 -53.46
C SER A 148 35.89 -12.38 -52.48
N ARG A 149 34.96 -13.14 -51.89
CA ARG A 149 33.93 -12.68 -50.95
C ARG A 149 34.08 -13.42 -49.64
N VAL A 150 33.98 -12.70 -48.53
CA VAL A 150 33.99 -13.26 -47.17
C VAL A 150 32.66 -12.90 -46.51
N ARG A 151 31.92 -13.93 -46.08
CA ARG A 151 30.67 -13.78 -45.35
C ARG A 151 30.93 -13.72 -43.86
N LEU A 152 29.98 -13.19 -43.10
CA LEU A 152 30.07 -13.13 -41.66
C LEU A 152 30.22 -14.52 -41.04
N GLY A 153 29.45 -15.50 -41.51
CA GLY A 153 29.53 -16.89 -41.05
C GLY A 153 30.86 -17.59 -41.34
N ASP A 154 31.69 -17.06 -42.25
CA ASP A 154 33.03 -17.62 -42.54
C ASP A 154 34.06 -17.25 -41.45
N ILE A 155 33.78 -16.18 -40.69
CA ILE A 155 34.75 -15.54 -39.78
C ILE A 155 34.23 -15.43 -38.34
N ALA A 156 32.92 -15.55 -38.14
CA ALA A 156 32.24 -15.35 -36.88
C ALA A 156 31.23 -16.47 -36.61
N LYS A 157 31.00 -16.76 -35.34
CA LYS A 157 29.88 -17.58 -34.90
C LYS A 157 28.69 -16.65 -34.63
N VAL A 158 27.63 -16.81 -35.40
CA VAL A 158 26.40 -16.01 -35.28
C VAL A 158 25.32 -16.85 -34.58
N ILE A 159 24.84 -16.39 -33.44
CA ILE A 159 23.92 -17.12 -32.57
C ILE A 159 22.67 -16.28 -32.34
N ASP A 160 21.50 -16.89 -32.48
CA ASP A 160 20.24 -16.29 -32.02
C ASP A 160 20.09 -16.65 -30.55
N GLY A 161 20.15 -15.66 -29.68
CA GLY A 161 20.16 -15.87 -28.24
C GLY A 161 19.53 -14.71 -27.49
N PHE A 162 20.04 -14.48 -26.29
CA PHE A 162 19.56 -13.45 -25.39
C PHE A 162 20.72 -12.61 -24.88
N GLU A 163 20.40 -11.47 -24.28
CA GLU A 163 21.39 -10.65 -23.59
C GLU A 163 22.16 -11.47 -22.55
N GLU A 164 23.46 -11.19 -22.41
CA GLU A 164 24.37 -11.87 -21.48
C GLU A 164 24.07 -11.61 -19.99
N ALA A 165 22.97 -10.93 -19.67
CA ALA A 165 22.49 -10.85 -18.30
C ALA A 165 22.16 -12.27 -17.80
N GLU A 166 22.69 -12.66 -16.65
CA GLU A 166 22.50 -14.01 -16.08
C GLU A 166 21.24 -14.06 -15.19
N ARG A 167 20.10 -13.55 -15.67
CA ARG A 167 18.83 -13.57 -14.92
C ARG A 167 18.17 -14.93 -15.06
N GLU A 168 17.78 -15.53 -13.95
CA GLU A 168 17.15 -16.85 -13.94
C GLU A 168 15.97 -16.89 -12.99
N ASN A 169 14.84 -17.43 -13.48
CA ASN A 169 13.64 -17.62 -12.67
C ASN A 169 13.29 -19.09 -12.57
N TYR A 170 12.90 -19.49 -11.37
CA TYR A 170 12.56 -20.86 -11.03
C TYR A 170 11.19 -20.92 -10.34
N PHE A 171 10.43 -21.95 -10.67
CA PHE A 171 9.19 -22.30 -10.00
C PHE A 171 9.27 -23.74 -9.50
N ASN A 172 9.13 -23.94 -8.19
CA ASN A 172 9.32 -25.24 -7.53
C ASN A 172 10.63 -25.96 -7.94
N GLY A 173 11.73 -25.23 -8.08
CA GLY A 173 13.03 -25.76 -8.47
C GLY A 173 13.23 -26.05 -9.97
N GLN A 174 12.27 -25.75 -10.83
CA GLN A 174 12.40 -25.89 -12.30
C GLN A 174 12.45 -24.50 -12.96
N ARG A 175 13.21 -24.35 -14.07
CA ARG A 175 13.25 -23.08 -14.81
C ARG A 175 11.85 -22.65 -15.22
N SER A 176 11.57 -21.35 -15.12
CA SER A 176 10.23 -20.82 -15.35
C SER A 176 10.21 -19.43 -15.97
N VAL A 177 9.17 -19.18 -16.76
CA VAL A 177 8.81 -17.84 -17.27
C VAL A 177 7.44 -17.48 -16.69
N SER A 178 7.31 -16.25 -16.20
CA SER A 178 6.05 -15.77 -15.63
C SER A 178 5.26 -14.95 -16.65
N VAL A 179 3.99 -15.27 -16.82
CA VAL A 179 3.04 -14.51 -17.63
C VAL A 179 2.09 -13.77 -16.70
N ALA A 180 2.19 -12.45 -16.65
CA ALA A 180 1.38 -11.59 -15.79
C ALA A 180 0.22 -10.98 -16.59
N VAL A 181 -1.00 -11.20 -16.13
CA VAL A 181 -2.22 -10.65 -16.75
C VAL A 181 -2.72 -9.47 -15.92
N TYR A 182 -3.00 -8.35 -16.59
CA TYR A 182 -3.48 -7.13 -15.96
C TYR A 182 -4.89 -6.76 -16.42
N SER A 183 -5.65 -6.12 -15.54
CA SER A 183 -6.87 -5.41 -15.92
C SER A 183 -6.55 -3.97 -16.31
N SER A 184 -7.22 -3.45 -17.34
CA SER A 184 -7.24 -2.01 -17.62
C SER A 184 -8.03 -1.23 -16.55
N GLU A 185 -8.01 0.11 -16.61
CA GLU A 185 -8.78 0.96 -15.68
C GLU A 185 -10.30 0.70 -15.72
N THR A 186 -10.83 0.26 -16.87
CA THR A 186 -12.27 0.09 -17.09
C THR A 186 -12.75 -1.36 -16.94
N GLN A 187 -11.83 -2.32 -16.79
CA GLN A 187 -12.16 -3.75 -16.68
C GLN A 187 -12.26 -4.19 -15.22
N ALA A 188 -13.29 -4.98 -14.90
CA ALA A 188 -13.41 -5.60 -13.59
C ALA A 188 -12.40 -6.75 -13.45
N PRO A 189 -11.53 -6.76 -12.42
CA PRO A 189 -10.52 -7.82 -12.22
C PRO A 189 -11.12 -9.24 -12.18
N LEU A 190 -12.33 -9.38 -11.62
CA LEU A 190 -13.03 -10.68 -11.52
C LEU A 190 -13.45 -11.23 -12.90
N GLU A 191 -13.72 -10.36 -13.87
CA GLU A 191 -14.06 -10.79 -15.23
C GLU A 191 -12.81 -11.26 -15.97
N VAL A 192 -11.72 -10.51 -15.85
CA VAL A 192 -10.39 -10.90 -16.38
C VAL A 192 -9.96 -12.24 -15.80
N ALA A 193 -10.07 -12.41 -14.48
CA ALA A 193 -9.75 -13.67 -13.80
C ALA A 193 -10.55 -14.87 -14.32
N LYS A 194 -11.86 -14.69 -14.55
CA LYS A 194 -12.71 -15.75 -15.13
C LYS A 194 -12.31 -16.09 -16.56
N ALA A 195 -11.93 -15.09 -17.36
CA ALA A 195 -11.45 -15.31 -18.73
C ALA A 195 -10.13 -16.10 -18.72
N VAL A 196 -9.17 -15.70 -17.88
CA VAL A 196 -7.87 -16.40 -17.73
C VAL A 196 -8.06 -17.85 -17.28
N ARG A 197 -8.86 -18.11 -16.24
CA ARG A 197 -9.12 -19.49 -15.76
C ARG A 197 -9.73 -20.36 -16.86
N ARG A 198 -10.72 -19.83 -17.58
CA ARG A 198 -11.35 -20.54 -18.70
C ARG A 198 -10.36 -20.85 -19.82
N PHE A 199 -9.46 -19.92 -20.13
CA PHE A 199 -8.41 -20.13 -21.12
C PHE A 199 -7.42 -21.22 -20.68
N ILE A 200 -6.91 -21.13 -19.44
CA ILE A 200 -5.96 -22.11 -18.90
C ILE A 200 -6.57 -23.52 -18.84
N GLU A 201 -7.82 -23.65 -18.41
CA GLU A 201 -8.52 -24.95 -18.38
C GLU A 201 -8.64 -25.59 -19.76
N LYS A 202 -8.82 -24.79 -20.82
CA LYS A 202 -8.85 -25.28 -22.21
C LYS A 202 -7.46 -25.59 -22.76
N GLN A 203 -6.43 -24.84 -22.35
CA GLN A 203 -5.08 -24.96 -22.88
C GLN A 203 -4.27 -26.07 -22.22
N ARG A 204 -4.51 -26.34 -20.93
CA ARG A 204 -3.78 -27.34 -20.14
C ARG A 204 -3.73 -28.74 -20.77
N PRO A 205 -4.79 -29.28 -21.39
CA PRO A 205 -4.76 -30.59 -22.06
C PRO A 205 -3.96 -30.61 -23.36
N ASN A 206 -3.68 -29.45 -23.98
CA ASN A 206 -3.02 -29.33 -25.28
C ASN A 206 -1.50 -29.20 -25.16
N LEU A 207 -0.97 -29.10 -23.93
CA LEU A 207 0.46 -28.95 -23.70
C LEU A 207 1.18 -30.29 -23.62
N PRO A 208 2.44 -30.37 -24.07
CA PRO A 208 3.27 -31.55 -23.88
C PRO A 208 3.45 -31.87 -22.38
N PRO A 209 3.69 -33.15 -22.01
CA PRO A 209 3.95 -33.53 -20.62
C PRO A 209 5.15 -32.85 -19.96
N SER A 210 6.08 -32.29 -20.75
CA SER A 210 7.27 -31.57 -20.27
C SER A 210 7.00 -30.10 -19.90
N VAL A 211 5.85 -29.54 -20.28
CA VAL A 211 5.49 -28.13 -20.00
C VAL A 211 4.37 -28.10 -18.96
N ASN A 212 4.62 -27.46 -17.83
CA ASN A 212 3.63 -27.28 -16.79
C ASN A 212 3.15 -25.82 -16.73
N LEU A 213 1.85 -25.65 -16.54
CA LEU A 213 1.23 -24.36 -16.25
C LEU A 213 0.60 -24.38 -14.86
N ARG A 214 0.93 -23.37 -14.05
CA ARG A 214 0.27 -23.14 -12.77
C ARG A 214 0.01 -21.67 -12.56
N ILE A 215 -1.15 -21.33 -12.00
CA ILE A 215 -1.41 -19.98 -11.51
C ILE A 215 -0.61 -19.84 -10.21
N SER A 216 0.46 -19.06 -10.26
CA SER A 216 1.37 -18.83 -9.13
C SER A 216 0.86 -17.74 -8.20
N ARG A 217 0.03 -16.82 -8.71
CA ARG A 217 -0.65 -15.79 -7.91
C ARG A 217 -2.00 -15.44 -8.49
N ASP A 218 -3.02 -15.35 -7.64
CA ASP A 218 -4.37 -14.92 -8.03
C ASP A 218 -4.95 -13.90 -7.04
N ARG A 219 -4.90 -12.63 -7.41
CA ARG A 219 -5.44 -11.53 -6.59
C ARG A 219 -6.97 -11.40 -6.67
N SER A 220 -7.63 -12.11 -7.59
CA SER A 220 -9.08 -12.06 -7.71
C SER A 220 -9.80 -12.77 -6.56
N ILE A 221 -9.16 -13.81 -6.00
CA ILE A 221 -9.65 -14.51 -4.80
C ILE A 221 -9.68 -13.53 -3.62
N ASP A 222 -8.56 -12.86 -3.36
CA ASP A 222 -8.46 -11.82 -2.33
C ASP A 222 -9.56 -10.78 -2.48
N TYR A 223 -9.75 -10.26 -3.70
CA TYR A 223 -10.78 -9.26 -3.95
C TYR A 223 -12.19 -9.79 -3.63
N GLN A 224 -12.51 -11.01 -4.08
CA GLN A 224 -13.83 -11.61 -3.88
C GLN A 224 -14.11 -11.88 -2.40
N GLU A 225 -13.12 -12.41 -1.68
CA GLU A 225 -13.23 -12.66 -0.24
C GLU A 225 -13.44 -11.35 0.53
N ARG A 226 -12.68 -10.29 0.23
CA ARG A 226 -12.85 -8.95 0.86
C ARG A 226 -14.26 -8.40 0.70
N VAL A 227 -14.77 -8.40 -0.53
CA VAL A 227 -16.11 -7.87 -0.82
C VAL A 227 -17.15 -8.68 -0.08
N THR A 228 -17.03 -10.01 -0.07
CA THR A 228 -17.98 -10.90 0.60
C THR A 228 -17.96 -10.71 2.12
N LEU A 229 -16.77 -10.65 2.74
CA LEU A 229 -16.58 -10.43 4.17
C LEU A 229 -17.20 -9.09 4.61
N LEU A 230 -16.93 -8.00 3.88
CA LEU A 230 -17.44 -6.68 4.24
C LEU A 230 -18.95 -6.56 4.02
N LEU A 231 -19.49 -7.18 2.97
CA LEU A 231 -20.95 -7.25 2.80
C LEU A 231 -21.61 -8.07 3.91
N GLN A 232 -20.98 -9.17 4.35
CA GLN A 232 -21.46 -9.96 5.48
C GLN A 232 -21.39 -9.16 6.79
N ASN A 233 -20.29 -8.47 7.07
CA ASN A 233 -20.13 -7.63 8.25
C ASN A 233 -21.09 -6.44 8.26
N GLY A 234 -21.25 -5.77 7.11
CA GLY A 234 -22.21 -4.69 6.95
C GLY A 234 -23.66 -5.17 7.10
N ALA A 235 -24.00 -6.34 6.54
CA ALA A 235 -25.33 -6.95 6.71
C ALA A 235 -25.57 -7.38 8.16
N ALA A 236 -24.59 -7.99 8.82
CA ALA A 236 -24.66 -8.38 10.22
C ALA A 236 -24.82 -7.13 11.11
N GLY A 237 -24.03 -6.09 10.86
CA GLY A 237 -24.10 -4.81 11.56
C GLY A 237 -25.47 -4.15 11.38
N LEU A 238 -25.98 -4.11 10.14
CA LEU A 238 -27.33 -3.63 9.85
C LEU A 238 -28.38 -4.43 10.62
N ILE A 239 -28.35 -5.77 10.59
CA ILE A 239 -29.29 -6.62 11.34
C ILE A 239 -29.23 -6.33 12.85
N LEU A 240 -28.04 -6.18 13.42
CA LEU A 240 -27.88 -5.84 14.83
C LEU A 240 -28.45 -4.46 15.17
N VAL A 241 -28.26 -3.47 14.30
CA VAL A 241 -28.87 -2.14 14.41
C VAL A 241 -30.40 -2.25 14.32
N LEU A 242 -30.96 -3.05 13.40
CA LEU A 242 -32.41 -3.28 13.31
C LEU A 242 -32.97 -3.89 14.58
N ILE A 243 -32.26 -4.86 15.17
CA ILE A 243 -32.65 -5.50 16.44
C ILE A 243 -32.63 -4.45 17.55
N ALA A 244 -31.57 -3.64 17.66
CA ALA A 244 -31.48 -2.57 18.65
C ALA A 244 -32.61 -1.56 18.50
N LEU A 245 -32.86 -1.04 17.29
CA LEU A 245 -33.98 -0.12 17.03
C LEU A 245 -35.33 -0.74 17.37
N GLY A 246 -35.55 -1.99 16.99
CA GLY A 246 -36.77 -2.74 17.28
C GLY A 246 -36.99 -3.00 18.78
N LEU A 247 -35.94 -3.00 19.60
CA LEU A 247 -36.06 -3.13 21.06
C LEU A 247 -36.44 -1.79 21.72
N PHE A 248 -35.86 -0.68 21.27
CA PHE A 248 -36.03 0.63 21.92
C PHE A 248 -37.18 1.47 21.38
N LEU A 249 -37.47 1.43 20.07
CA LEU A 249 -38.45 2.29 19.39
C LEU A 249 -39.69 1.54 18.92
N GLU A 250 -40.81 2.23 18.73
CA GLU A 250 -41.99 1.59 18.15
C GLU A 250 -41.61 0.95 16.82
N LEU A 251 -42.05 -0.29 16.58
CA LEU A 251 -41.62 -1.09 15.43
C LEU A 251 -41.81 -0.37 14.08
N ARG A 252 -42.79 0.54 13.99
CA ARG A 252 -43.02 1.36 12.80
C ARG A 252 -41.95 2.43 12.60
N VAL A 253 -41.64 3.18 13.66
CA VAL A 253 -40.57 4.19 13.64
C VAL A 253 -39.25 3.50 13.37
N ALA A 254 -38.96 2.42 14.10
CA ALA A 254 -37.79 1.58 13.89
C ALA A 254 -37.66 1.09 12.43
N PHE A 255 -38.74 0.60 11.82
CA PHE A 255 -38.73 0.09 10.44
C PHE A 255 -38.47 1.17 9.40
N TRP A 256 -39.08 2.35 9.52
CA TRP A 256 -38.87 3.42 8.55
C TRP A 256 -37.50 4.07 8.71
N THR A 257 -37.06 4.30 9.96
CA THR A 257 -35.69 4.75 10.25
C THR A 257 -34.66 3.75 9.71
N ALA A 258 -34.91 2.46 9.85
CA ALA A 258 -34.07 1.40 9.29
C ALA A 258 -33.96 1.43 7.76
N ILE A 259 -35.07 1.66 7.05
CA ILE A 259 -35.08 1.78 5.58
C ILE A 259 -34.29 3.01 5.12
N GLY A 260 -34.23 4.07 5.93
CA GLY A 260 -33.41 5.24 5.65
C GLY A 260 -31.91 4.90 5.48
N ILE A 261 -31.42 3.84 6.12
CA ILE A 261 -30.01 3.44 6.05
C ILE A 261 -29.63 2.90 4.66
N PRO A 262 -30.26 1.85 4.10
CA PRO A 262 -29.97 1.43 2.72
C PRO A 262 -30.23 2.53 1.69
N VAL A 263 -31.26 3.36 1.88
CA VAL A 263 -31.57 4.47 0.96
C VAL A 263 -30.43 5.50 0.96
N SER A 264 -29.88 5.84 2.12
CA SER A 264 -28.76 6.77 2.23
C SER A 264 -27.49 6.22 1.59
N ILE A 265 -27.20 4.93 1.81
CA ILE A 265 -26.07 4.24 1.18
C ILE A 265 -26.24 4.20 -0.35
N LEU A 266 -27.38 3.73 -0.86
CA LEU A 266 -27.63 3.64 -2.30
C LEU A 266 -27.63 5.01 -2.97
N GLY A 267 -28.19 6.04 -2.31
CA GLY A 267 -28.15 7.40 -2.81
C GLY A 267 -26.73 7.97 -2.84
N SER A 268 -25.88 7.63 -1.86
CA SER A 268 -24.49 8.09 -1.83
C SER A 268 -23.65 7.54 -2.99
N LEU A 269 -24.00 6.36 -3.53
CA LEU A 269 -23.35 5.80 -4.74
C LEU A 269 -23.51 6.70 -5.96
N VAL A 270 -24.54 7.55 -6.01
CA VAL A 270 -24.74 8.54 -7.09
C VAL A 270 -23.78 9.72 -6.94
N LEU A 271 -23.38 10.07 -5.71
CA LEU A 271 -22.48 11.18 -5.43
C LEU A 271 -20.99 10.76 -5.50
N MET A 272 -20.68 9.49 -5.23
CA MET A 272 -19.31 8.98 -5.22
C MET A 272 -18.51 9.29 -6.50
N PRO A 273 -19.04 9.12 -7.73
CA PRO A 273 -18.30 9.44 -8.95
C PRO A 273 -17.93 10.93 -9.07
N ILE A 274 -18.72 11.83 -8.47
CA ILE A 274 -18.45 13.28 -8.47
C ILE A 274 -17.27 13.60 -7.54
N MET A 275 -17.06 12.78 -6.51
CA MET A 275 -15.97 12.91 -5.53
C MET A 275 -14.76 12.04 -5.87
N ASP A 276 -14.70 11.46 -7.07
CA ASP A 276 -13.66 10.51 -7.50
C ASP A 276 -13.50 9.29 -6.56
N ALA A 277 -14.56 8.95 -5.82
CA ALA A 277 -14.58 7.86 -4.88
C ALA A 277 -15.00 6.55 -5.59
N THR A 278 -14.19 5.50 -5.41
CA THR A 278 -14.47 4.17 -5.98
C THR A 278 -14.99 3.20 -4.93
N VAL A 279 -15.77 2.20 -5.35
CA VAL A 279 -16.20 1.12 -4.47
C VAL A 279 -15.02 0.16 -4.25
N ASN A 280 -14.42 0.26 -3.07
CA ASN A 280 -13.34 -0.57 -2.57
C ASN A 280 -13.53 -0.85 -1.06
N MET A 281 -12.59 -1.59 -0.47
CA MET A 281 -12.59 -1.95 0.95
C MET A 281 -12.78 -0.75 1.91
N ILE A 282 -12.07 0.36 1.68
CA ILE A 282 -12.12 1.54 2.54
C ILE A 282 -13.49 2.22 2.40
N SER A 283 -14.03 2.31 1.19
CA SER A 283 -15.39 2.83 0.98
C SER A 283 -16.47 1.96 1.63
N LEU A 284 -16.35 0.63 1.56
CA LEU A 284 -17.26 -0.32 2.20
C LEU A 284 -17.22 -0.17 3.71
N PHE A 285 -16.03 0.01 4.29
CA PHE A 285 -15.89 0.32 5.71
C PHE A 285 -16.50 1.66 6.07
N GLY A 286 -16.36 2.67 5.21
CA GLY A 286 -17.09 3.94 5.32
C GLY A 286 -18.60 3.74 5.46
N PHE A 287 -19.19 2.89 4.61
CA PHE A 287 -20.60 2.52 4.75
C PHE A 287 -20.91 1.87 6.10
N ILE A 288 -20.08 0.93 6.57
CA ILE A 288 -20.28 0.25 7.85
C ILE A 288 -20.24 1.25 9.02
N ILE A 289 -19.27 2.17 9.04
CA ILE A 289 -19.19 3.22 10.06
C ILE A 289 -20.45 4.08 10.07
N THR A 290 -20.95 4.45 8.88
CA THR A 290 -22.14 5.29 8.77
C THR A 290 -23.43 4.61 9.22
N LEU A 291 -23.52 3.26 9.24
CA LEU A 291 -24.71 2.53 9.67
C LEU A 291 -25.20 2.97 11.04
N GLY A 292 -24.28 3.13 12.00
CA GLY A 292 -24.60 3.52 13.36
C GLY A 292 -24.91 5.00 13.54
N ILE A 293 -24.44 5.85 12.63
CA ILE A 293 -24.50 7.31 12.75
C ILE A 293 -25.74 7.86 12.02
N VAL A 294 -26.00 7.39 10.80
CA VAL A 294 -27.15 7.80 9.96
C VAL A 294 -28.47 7.58 10.68
N VAL A 295 -28.55 6.52 11.47
CA VAL A 295 -29.73 6.16 12.25
C VAL A 295 -30.04 7.20 13.32
N ASP A 296 -29.03 7.81 13.95
CA ASP A 296 -29.20 8.70 15.09
C ASP A 296 -30.12 9.87 14.74
N ASP A 297 -29.84 10.54 13.63
CA ASP A 297 -30.62 11.70 13.15
C ASP A 297 -32.07 11.30 12.82
N ALA A 298 -32.24 10.18 12.14
CA ALA A 298 -33.55 9.64 11.77
C ALA A 298 -34.36 9.21 13.01
N VAL A 299 -33.71 8.69 14.06
CA VAL A 299 -34.34 8.35 15.33
C VAL A 299 -34.83 9.60 16.04
N VAL A 300 -33.99 10.65 16.12
CA VAL A 300 -34.36 11.92 16.77
C VAL A 300 -35.57 12.57 16.09
N VAL A 301 -35.59 12.60 14.76
CA VAL A 301 -36.75 13.13 13.99
C VAL A 301 -37.98 12.23 14.19
N GLY A 302 -37.82 10.91 14.06
CA GLY A 302 -38.90 9.95 14.18
C GLY A 302 -39.57 9.95 15.56
N GLU A 303 -38.79 10.08 16.63
CA GLU A 303 -39.29 10.15 18.01
C GLU A 303 -40.04 11.46 18.29
N ASP A 304 -39.59 12.60 17.78
CA ASP A 304 -40.32 13.88 17.94
C ASP A 304 -41.67 13.85 17.22
N ILE A 305 -41.72 13.29 16.00
CA ILE A 305 -42.96 13.09 15.25
C ILE A 305 -43.91 12.18 16.04
N PHE A 306 -43.42 11.05 16.54
CA PHE A 306 -44.22 10.12 17.33
C PHE A 306 -44.71 10.76 18.64
N HIS A 307 -43.87 11.54 19.32
CA HIS A 307 -44.23 12.25 20.52
C HIS A 307 -45.40 13.21 20.27
N LYS A 308 -45.36 13.99 19.19
CA LYS A 308 -46.47 14.90 18.80
C LYS A 308 -47.76 14.16 18.43
N ILE A 309 -47.65 12.99 17.81
CA ILE A 309 -48.81 12.12 17.56
C ILE A 309 -49.41 11.65 18.90
N SER A 310 -48.56 11.29 19.87
CA SER A 310 -49.02 10.88 21.21
C SER A 310 -49.66 12.01 22.02
N GLU A 311 -49.30 13.26 21.73
CA GLU A 311 -49.95 14.47 22.28
C GLU A 311 -51.28 14.82 21.59
N GLY A 312 -51.71 14.03 20.61
CA GLY A 312 -53.02 14.17 19.95
C GLY A 312 -53.02 14.93 18.62
N MET A 313 -51.86 15.30 18.07
CA MET A 313 -51.77 15.95 16.75
C MET A 313 -52.11 14.97 15.61
N SER A 314 -52.68 15.50 14.52
CA SER A 314 -52.87 14.70 13.30
C SER A 314 -51.52 14.25 12.74
N ARG A 315 -51.43 13.06 12.15
CA ARG A 315 -50.15 12.50 11.66
C ARG A 315 -49.42 13.41 10.65
N ARG A 316 -50.18 14.08 9.78
CA ARG A 316 -49.61 15.02 8.79
C ARG A 316 -49.05 16.26 9.48
N ASP A 317 -49.81 16.85 10.39
CA ASP A 317 -49.37 18.06 11.11
C ASP A 317 -48.21 17.74 12.05
N ALA A 318 -48.24 16.58 12.71
CA ALA A 318 -47.16 16.08 13.55
C ALA A 318 -45.87 15.85 12.75
N ALA A 319 -45.95 15.27 11.55
CA ALA A 319 -44.80 15.07 10.67
C ALA A 319 -44.16 16.40 10.24
N VAL A 320 -44.97 17.37 9.79
CA VAL A 320 -44.49 18.71 9.39
C VAL A 320 -43.92 19.48 10.59
N ALA A 321 -44.62 19.46 11.73
CA ALA A 321 -44.17 20.15 12.93
C ALA A 321 -42.92 19.51 13.53
N GLY A 322 -42.81 18.18 13.51
CA GLY A 322 -41.63 17.44 13.96
C GLY A 322 -40.41 17.74 13.09
N ALA A 323 -40.56 17.63 11.76
CA ALA A 323 -39.49 17.95 10.81
C ALA A 323 -39.02 19.41 10.94
N LYS A 324 -39.93 20.39 11.00
CA LYS A 324 -39.57 21.81 11.18
C LYS A 324 -38.83 22.07 12.49
N GLN A 325 -39.22 21.38 13.57
CA GLN A 325 -38.59 21.53 14.87
C GLN A 325 -37.18 20.92 14.89
N MET A 326 -36.97 19.79 14.21
CA MET A 326 -35.70 19.06 14.22
C MET A 326 -34.74 19.48 13.11
N MET A 327 -35.18 20.25 12.11
CA MET A 327 -34.34 20.69 10.99
C MET A 327 -33.04 21.39 11.41
N VAL A 328 -33.12 22.37 12.32
CA VAL A 328 -31.93 23.11 12.78
C VAL A 328 -30.99 22.19 13.57
N PRO A 329 -31.43 21.49 14.65
CA PRO A 329 -30.56 20.56 15.38
C PRO A 329 -29.89 19.51 14.49
N VAL A 330 -30.63 18.89 13.56
CA VAL A 330 -30.12 17.82 12.69
C VAL A 330 -29.12 18.35 11.66
N LEU A 331 -29.40 19.48 11.02
CA LEU A 331 -28.46 20.07 10.04
C LEU A 331 -27.09 20.33 10.67
N PHE A 332 -27.08 20.84 11.90
CA PHE A 332 -25.83 21.11 12.60
C PHE A 332 -25.17 19.86 13.15
N ALA A 333 -25.92 18.88 13.65
CA ALA A 333 -25.39 17.59 14.06
C ALA A 333 -24.66 16.89 12.90
N VAL A 334 -25.30 16.83 11.73
CA VAL A 334 -24.70 16.30 10.49
C VAL A 334 -23.47 17.12 10.09
N SER A 335 -23.56 18.46 10.15
CA SER A 335 -22.43 19.33 9.80
C SER A 335 -21.22 19.14 10.73
N THR A 336 -21.43 18.96 12.04
CA THR A 336 -20.34 18.69 12.99
C THR A 336 -19.71 17.33 12.75
N ASN A 337 -20.49 16.33 12.34
CA ASN A 337 -19.97 15.04 11.93
C ASN A 337 -19.11 15.17 10.67
N ILE A 338 -19.60 15.86 9.62
CA ILE A 338 -18.83 16.14 8.40
C ILE A 338 -17.50 16.85 8.71
N ILE A 339 -17.53 17.88 9.56
CA ILE A 339 -16.35 18.65 9.96
C ILE A 339 -15.33 17.80 10.72
N ALA A 340 -15.77 16.82 11.50
CA ALA A 340 -14.87 15.90 12.20
C ALA A 340 -14.10 14.99 11.24
N PHE A 341 -14.70 14.61 10.10
CA PHE A 341 -14.04 13.79 9.08
C PHE A 341 -13.16 14.59 8.10
N LEU A 342 -13.38 15.90 7.98
CA LEU A 342 -12.69 16.76 7.01
C LEU A 342 -11.14 16.74 7.12
N PRO A 343 -10.52 16.70 8.32
CA PRO A 343 -9.07 16.59 8.45
C PRO A 343 -8.45 15.38 7.73
N LEU A 344 -9.19 14.27 7.63
CA LEU A 344 -8.69 13.03 7.03
C LEU A 344 -8.47 13.18 5.52
N LEU A 345 -9.13 14.14 4.86
CA LEU A 345 -8.92 14.44 3.44
C LEU A 345 -7.56 15.08 3.15
N PHE A 346 -6.91 15.68 4.15
CA PHE A 346 -5.69 16.46 3.99
C PHE A 346 -4.43 15.75 4.48
N VAL A 347 -4.55 14.45 4.82
CA VAL A 347 -3.40 13.65 5.22
C VAL A 347 -2.47 13.47 4.01
N PRO A 348 -1.16 13.81 4.13
CA PRO A 348 -0.22 13.65 3.04
C PRO A 348 0.26 12.19 2.91
N GLY A 349 1.00 11.92 1.84
CA GLY A 349 1.63 10.61 1.61
C GLY A 349 0.67 9.56 1.06
N GLU A 350 1.16 8.33 0.96
CA GLU A 350 0.40 7.22 0.37
C GLU A 350 -0.82 6.86 1.22
N ILE A 351 -0.66 6.78 2.55
CA ILE A 351 -1.76 6.49 3.48
C ILE A 351 -2.91 7.48 3.30
N GLY A 352 -2.59 8.78 3.16
CA GLY A 352 -3.60 9.81 2.94
C GLY A 352 -4.40 9.60 1.65
N GLN A 353 -3.72 9.31 0.54
CA GLN A 353 -4.36 9.02 -0.76
C GLN A 353 -5.27 7.78 -0.69
N PHE A 354 -4.85 6.74 0.03
CA PHE A 354 -5.70 5.56 0.23
C PHE A 354 -6.94 5.89 1.08
N PHE A 355 -6.78 6.70 2.13
CA PHE A 355 -7.82 6.96 3.11
C PHE A 355 -8.74 8.14 2.76
N GLU A 356 -8.42 8.99 1.79
CA GLU A 356 -9.28 10.10 1.32
C GLU A 356 -10.69 9.62 0.89
N ILE A 357 -10.78 8.37 0.44
CA ILE A 357 -12.03 7.72 0.04
C ILE A 357 -12.99 7.54 1.23
N LEU A 358 -12.47 7.28 2.43
CA LEU A 358 -13.26 7.06 3.64
C LEU A 358 -14.12 8.30 4.02
N PRO A 359 -13.53 9.48 4.31
CA PRO A 359 -14.31 10.67 4.62
C PRO A 359 -15.18 11.09 3.43
N SER A 360 -14.75 10.89 2.18
CA SER A 360 -15.56 11.19 1.00
C SER A 360 -16.88 10.41 0.98
N VAL A 361 -16.82 9.11 1.26
CA VAL A 361 -18.01 8.25 1.35
C VAL A 361 -18.89 8.64 2.54
N VAL A 362 -18.29 8.88 3.70
CA VAL A 362 -19.02 9.31 4.90
C VAL A 362 -19.78 10.62 4.65
N ILE A 363 -19.14 11.61 4.03
CA ILE A 363 -19.74 12.90 3.68
C ILE A 363 -20.88 12.71 2.67
N ALA A 364 -20.71 11.85 1.67
CA ALA A 364 -21.75 11.55 0.70
C ALA A 364 -22.97 10.89 1.38
N VAL A 365 -22.75 9.91 2.25
CA VAL A 365 -23.83 9.24 3.01
C VAL A 365 -24.55 10.22 3.93
N PHE A 366 -23.83 11.07 4.67
CA PHE A 366 -24.44 12.08 5.54
C PHE A 366 -25.23 13.13 4.78
N THR A 367 -24.75 13.54 3.60
CA THR A 367 -25.48 14.48 2.74
C THR A 367 -26.81 13.88 2.28
N VAL A 368 -26.82 12.61 1.87
CA VAL A 368 -28.06 11.92 1.47
C VAL A 368 -28.95 11.63 2.68
N SER A 369 -28.38 11.23 3.82
CA SER A 369 -29.07 11.00 5.09
C SER A 369 -29.83 12.25 5.55
N LEU A 370 -29.23 13.44 5.42
CA LEU A 370 -29.89 14.70 5.75
C LEU A 370 -31.15 14.94 4.89
N VAL A 371 -31.09 14.59 3.60
CA VAL A 371 -32.25 14.67 2.71
C VAL A 371 -33.30 13.62 3.09
N GLU A 372 -32.86 12.40 3.40
CA GLU A 372 -33.73 11.31 3.83
C GLU A 372 -34.49 11.65 5.10
N CYS A 373 -33.80 12.06 6.16
CA CYS A 373 -34.40 12.24 7.48
C CYS A 373 -35.32 13.47 7.57
N LEU A 374 -35.06 14.53 6.78
CA LEU A 374 -35.86 15.77 6.80
C LEU A 374 -37.03 15.77 5.81
N PHE A 375 -36.93 15.04 4.69
CA PHE A 375 -37.94 15.08 3.63
C PHE A 375 -38.65 13.74 3.43
N ILE A 376 -37.90 12.63 3.40
CA ILE A 376 -38.43 11.31 3.04
C ILE A 376 -39.08 10.64 4.26
N LEU A 377 -38.35 10.52 5.37
CA LEU A 377 -38.83 9.87 6.59
C LEU A 377 -40.13 10.49 7.15
N PRO A 378 -40.28 11.83 7.29
CA PRO A 378 -41.51 12.42 7.81
C PRO A 378 -42.71 12.14 6.93
N SER A 379 -42.51 12.07 5.60
CA SER A 379 -43.57 11.74 4.66
C SER A 379 -44.07 10.30 4.88
N HIS A 380 -43.18 9.32 5.02
CA HIS A 380 -43.56 7.93 5.26
C HIS A 380 -44.29 7.73 6.60
N LEU A 381 -43.84 8.42 7.65
CA LEU A 381 -44.50 8.40 8.95
C LEU A 381 -45.90 9.05 8.91
N ALA A 382 -46.09 10.10 8.10
CA ALA A 382 -47.39 10.74 7.92
C ALA A 382 -48.43 9.83 7.24
N PHE A 383 -48.00 8.95 6.33
CA PHE A 383 -48.89 8.08 5.53
C PHE A 383 -49.03 6.65 6.05
N SER A 384 -48.22 6.22 7.02
CA SER A 384 -48.39 4.90 7.64
C SER A 384 -49.74 4.84 8.36
N ARG A 385 -50.74 4.14 7.82
CA ARG A 385 -52.01 3.86 8.54
C ARG A 385 -51.81 2.67 9.47
N ALA A 386 -52.21 2.81 10.73
CA ALA A 386 -52.38 1.67 11.61
C ALA A 386 -53.64 0.89 11.17
N LYS A 387 -53.48 -0.33 10.67
CA LYS A 387 -54.56 -1.32 10.75
C LYS A 387 -54.58 -1.82 12.20
N GLU A 388 -55.55 -1.36 12.98
CA GLU A 388 -55.93 -2.05 14.21
C GLU A 388 -56.29 -3.51 13.86
N GLY A 389 -55.59 -4.48 14.47
CA GLY A 389 -56.05 -5.88 14.47
C GLY A 389 -55.31 -6.93 13.64
N SER A 390 -54.08 -6.72 13.13
CA SER A 390 -53.31 -7.84 12.54
C SER A 390 -52.57 -8.65 13.60
N ARG A 391 -53.23 -9.72 14.09
CA ARG A 391 -52.77 -10.65 15.13
C ARG A 391 -52.00 -11.83 14.54
N SER A 392 -50.74 -12.03 14.96
CA SER A 392 -50.21 -13.32 15.46
C SER A 392 -48.73 -13.22 15.88
N TRP A 393 -47.84 -12.75 15.00
CA TRP A 393 -46.39 -12.63 15.30
C TRP A 393 -46.04 -11.30 15.99
N PHE A 394 -46.51 -10.17 15.48
CA PHE A 394 -46.20 -8.84 16.02
C PHE A 394 -46.63 -8.67 17.49
N ALA A 395 -47.76 -9.24 17.92
CA ALA A 395 -48.24 -9.15 19.30
C ALA A 395 -47.42 -9.95 20.32
N ARG A 396 -46.60 -10.93 19.88
CA ARG A 396 -45.63 -11.61 20.76
C ARG A 396 -44.39 -10.75 20.94
N PHE A 397 -43.88 -10.18 19.85
CA PHE A 397 -42.74 -9.27 19.89
C PHE A 397 -43.06 -8.00 20.70
N ASP A 398 -44.26 -7.43 20.51
CA ASP A 398 -44.75 -6.28 21.26
C ASP A 398 -44.75 -6.54 22.77
N ARG A 399 -45.14 -7.74 23.22
CA ARG A 399 -45.06 -8.14 24.64
C ARG A 399 -43.63 -8.26 25.17
N TYR A 400 -42.70 -8.78 24.37
CA TYR A 400 -41.28 -8.84 24.75
C TYR A 400 -40.67 -7.44 24.79
N GLN A 401 -41.01 -6.60 23.81
CA GLN A 401 -40.57 -5.23 23.73
C GLN A 401 -41.09 -4.40 24.91
N THR A 402 -42.38 -4.50 25.23
CA THR A 402 -42.96 -3.81 26.39
C THR A 402 -42.29 -4.24 27.69
N ARG A 403 -42.04 -5.55 27.89
CA ARG A 403 -41.28 -6.03 29.05
C ARG A 403 -39.84 -5.52 29.10
N PHE A 404 -39.17 -5.41 27.96
CA PHE A 404 -37.82 -4.84 27.89
C PHE A 404 -37.85 -3.36 28.26
N ARG A 405 -38.80 -2.59 27.72
CA ARG A 405 -39.00 -1.17 28.06
C ARG A 405 -39.32 -0.97 29.53
N GLU A 406 -40.23 -1.77 30.10
CA GLU A 406 -40.56 -1.74 31.53
C GLU A 406 -39.34 -2.03 32.42
N ARG A 407 -38.47 -2.97 32.01
CA ARG A 407 -37.22 -3.25 32.72
C ARG A 407 -36.20 -2.13 32.57
N LEU A 408 -36.10 -1.54 31.39
CA LEU A 408 -35.24 -0.38 31.13
C LEU A 408 -35.70 0.82 31.96
N ASP A 409 -37.01 1.03 32.08
CA ASP A 409 -37.60 2.09 32.90
C ASP A 409 -37.37 1.83 34.38
N ALA A 410 -37.54 0.59 34.84
CA ALA A 410 -37.17 0.21 36.19
C ALA A 410 -35.66 0.41 36.45
N ALA A 411 -34.79 0.13 35.48
CA ALA A 411 -33.35 0.39 35.60
C ALA A 411 -33.04 1.90 35.59
N MET A 412 -33.74 2.68 34.78
CA MET A 412 -33.65 4.14 34.75
C MET A 412 -34.02 4.73 36.12
N GLU A 413 -35.12 4.27 36.72
CA GLU A 413 -35.58 4.73 38.04
C GLU A 413 -34.72 4.24 39.21
N ARG A 414 -34.24 2.98 39.16
CA ARG A 414 -33.52 2.36 40.29
C ARG A 414 -32.00 2.55 40.27
N LEU A 415 -31.40 2.66 39.08
CA LEU A 415 -29.95 2.75 38.92
C LEU A 415 -29.54 4.15 38.45
N TYR A 416 -30.08 4.61 37.33
CA TYR A 416 -29.62 5.87 36.71
C TYR A 416 -30.06 7.11 37.50
N GLN A 417 -31.34 7.21 37.87
CA GLN A 417 -31.87 8.38 38.56
C GLN A 417 -31.14 8.66 39.90
N PRO A 418 -30.87 7.67 40.78
CA PRO A 418 -30.07 7.90 41.98
C PRO A 418 -28.63 8.30 41.69
N LEU A 419 -28.00 7.72 40.65
CA LEU A 419 -26.63 8.08 40.24
C LEU A 419 -26.56 9.51 39.69
N LEU A 420 -27.56 9.92 38.92
CA LEU A 420 -27.71 11.29 38.41
C LEU A 420 -27.95 12.29 39.55
N ASP A 421 -28.81 11.95 40.50
CA ASP A 421 -29.08 12.80 41.65
C ASP A 421 -27.82 12.97 42.52
N LEU A 422 -27.04 11.89 42.69
CA LEU A 422 -25.75 11.91 43.36
C LEU A 422 -24.72 12.75 42.58
N SER A 423 -24.68 12.61 41.25
CA SER A 423 -23.71 13.30 40.41
C SER A 423 -23.95 14.82 40.38
N ILE A 424 -25.21 15.26 40.36
CA ILE A 424 -25.60 16.68 40.43
C ILE A 424 -25.39 17.23 41.86
N ARG A 425 -25.72 16.45 42.90
CA ARG A 425 -25.54 16.86 44.30
C ARG A 425 -24.06 17.06 44.65
N PHE A 426 -23.20 16.12 44.26
CA PHE A 426 -21.76 16.19 44.48
C PHE A 426 -21.00 16.60 43.20
N ARG A 427 -21.53 17.58 42.46
CA ARG A 427 -21.04 17.99 41.13
C ARG A 427 -19.53 18.25 41.06
N TYR A 428 -18.94 18.90 42.07
CA TYR A 428 -17.49 19.12 42.12
C TYR A 428 -16.71 17.81 42.26
N LEU A 429 -17.16 16.90 43.14
CA LEU A 429 -16.56 15.57 43.29
C LEU A 429 -16.69 14.77 42.01
N THR A 430 -17.85 14.81 41.34
CA THR A 430 -18.06 14.14 40.04
C THR A 430 -17.03 14.61 39.04
N VAL A 431 -16.91 15.93 38.83
CA VAL A 431 -15.91 16.48 37.89
C VAL A 431 -14.49 16.11 38.30
N THR A 432 -14.14 16.17 39.59
CA THR A 432 -12.81 15.78 40.08
C THR A 432 -12.52 14.30 39.85
N VAL A 433 -13.48 13.39 40.10
CA VAL A 433 -13.33 11.95 39.87
C VAL A 433 -13.11 11.67 38.40
N PHE A 434 -13.90 12.29 37.53
CA PHE A 434 -13.65 12.23 36.10
C PHE A 434 -12.24 12.73 35.85
N VAL A 435 -11.89 14.00 36.10
CA VAL A 435 -10.55 14.56 35.85
C VAL A 435 -9.40 13.67 36.34
N ALA A 436 -9.52 13.06 37.52
CA ALA A 436 -8.56 12.10 38.03
C ALA A 436 -8.42 10.84 37.15
N LEU A 437 -9.52 10.29 36.63
CA LEU A 437 -9.50 9.21 35.64
C LEU A 437 -8.82 9.62 34.33
N LEU A 438 -9.05 10.84 33.82
CA LEU A 438 -8.36 11.33 32.61
C LEU A 438 -6.86 11.47 32.83
N LEU A 439 -6.46 12.01 33.99
CA LEU A 439 -5.05 12.09 34.36
C LEU A 439 -4.43 10.70 34.52
N LEU A 440 -5.19 9.72 35.03
CA LEU A 440 -4.73 8.34 35.15
C LEU A 440 -4.51 7.69 33.77
N VAL A 441 -5.44 7.86 32.83
CA VAL A 441 -5.27 7.39 31.45
C VAL A 441 -4.11 8.13 30.76
N GLY A 442 -4.00 9.45 30.94
CA GLY A 442 -2.89 10.24 30.41
C GLY A 442 -1.52 9.81 30.97
N ALA A 443 -1.44 9.53 32.27
CA ALA A 443 -0.24 8.98 32.90
C ALA A 443 0.08 7.56 32.40
N TRP A 444 -0.95 6.75 32.15
CA TRP A 444 -0.79 5.42 31.57
C TRP A 444 -0.17 5.47 30.17
N ILE A 445 -0.66 6.35 29.29
CA ILE A 445 -0.09 6.60 27.97
C ILE A 445 1.34 7.13 28.11
N ALA A 446 1.55 8.15 28.96
CA ALA A 446 2.87 8.77 29.16
C ALA A 446 3.91 7.80 29.74
N SER A 447 3.48 6.76 30.46
CA SER A 447 4.36 5.72 30.99
C SER A 447 4.97 4.81 29.91
N GLY A 448 4.44 4.84 28.68
CA GLY A 448 4.92 4.03 27.56
C GLY A 448 4.49 2.57 27.61
N ARG A 449 3.45 2.25 28.39
CA ARG A 449 2.86 0.90 28.47
C ARG A 449 1.94 0.55 27.31
N ILE A 450 1.35 1.57 26.67
CA ILE A 450 0.57 1.42 25.45
C ILE A 450 1.50 1.76 24.30
N ASP A 451 1.72 0.80 23.41
CA ASP A 451 2.52 1.02 22.23
C ASP A 451 1.72 1.74 21.15
N TYR A 452 2.43 2.61 20.43
CA TYR A 452 1.93 3.24 19.22
C TYR A 452 2.74 2.72 18.04
N ILE A 453 2.04 2.03 17.14
CA ILE A 453 2.56 1.52 15.87
C ILE A 453 1.94 2.34 14.75
N PHE A 454 2.72 3.00 13.90
CA PHE A 454 2.11 3.85 12.88
C PHE A 454 1.34 3.01 11.87
N ARG A 455 1.95 1.94 11.35
CA ARG A 455 1.28 0.93 10.52
C ARG A 455 1.17 -0.40 11.29
N PRO A 456 -0.04 -0.94 11.52
CA PRO A 456 -0.19 -2.31 12.02
C PRO A 456 0.45 -3.32 11.06
N ALA A 457 1.27 -4.21 11.61
CA ALA A 457 1.87 -5.31 10.89
C ALA A 457 0.78 -6.33 10.49
N ILE A 458 0.36 -6.31 9.22
CA ILE A 458 -0.56 -7.32 8.70
C ILE A 458 0.24 -8.36 7.94
N GLU A 459 0.22 -9.58 8.44
CA GLU A 459 0.92 -10.67 7.79
C GLU A 459 0.25 -11.10 6.49
N THR A 460 1.05 -11.40 5.48
CA THR A 460 0.57 -11.88 4.17
C THR A 460 0.67 -13.39 4.03
N ASP A 461 -0.03 -13.91 3.04
CA ASP A 461 0.10 -15.28 2.54
C ASP A 461 1.32 -15.47 1.62
N PHE A 462 2.07 -14.42 1.37
CA PHE A 462 3.28 -14.34 0.56
C PHE A 462 4.47 -13.96 1.45
N VAL A 463 5.41 -14.89 1.62
CA VAL A 463 6.62 -14.68 2.41
C VAL A 463 7.82 -14.66 1.47
N GLN A 464 8.61 -13.60 1.52
CA GLN A 464 9.76 -13.35 0.66
C GLN A 464 11.04 -13.38 1.49
N ALA A 465 12.09 -14.00 0.96
CA ALA A 465 13.45 -13.92 1.47
C ALA A 465 14.33 -13.28 0.40
N GLU A 466 14.80 -12.06 0.66
CA GLU A 466 15.75 -11.33 -0.18
C GLU A 466 17.17 -11.68 0.27
N ILE A 467 18.00 -12.09 -0.69
CA ILE A 467 19.36 -12.58 -0.47
C ILE A 467 20.31 -11.62 -1.16
N GLU A 468 21.28 -11.11 -0.41
CA GLU A 468 22.37 -10.29 -0.94
C GLU A 468 23.73 -10.91 -0.56
N LEU A 469 24.51 -11.21 -1.58
CA LEU A 469 25.90 -11.65 -1.46
C LEU A 469 26.84 -10.49 -1.79
N PRO A 470 28.15 -10.62 -1.52
CA PRO A 470 29.12 -9.58 -1.85
C PRO A 470 29.15 -9.24 -3.34
N SER A 471 29.29 -7.96 -3.63
CA SER A 471 29.41 -7.49 -5.01
C SER A 471 30.59 -8.17 -5.71
N GLY A 472 30.36 -8.68 -6.93
CA GLY A 472 31.33 -9.48 -7.67
C GLY A 472 31.18 -10.99 -7.46
N THR A 473 30.23 -11.44 -6.63
CA THR A 473 29.89 -12.87 -6.53
C THR A 473 29.35 -13.38 -7.88
N PRO A 474 29.86 -14.52 -8.39
CA PRO A 474 29.34 -15.15 -9.60
C PRO A 474 27.90 -15.64 -9.40
N VAL A 475 27.07 -15.60 -10.46
CA VAL A 475 25.66 -16.04 -10.39
C VAL A 475 25.54 -17.50 -9.97
N ASP A 476 26.49 -18.35 -10.35
CA ASP A 476 26.49 -19.76 -9.92
C ASP A 476 26.47 -19.90 -8.40
N ARG A 477 27.27 -19.09 -7.69
CA ARG A 477 27.30 -19.08 -6.22
C ARG A 477 26.01 -18.51 -5.65
N THR A 478 25.46 -17.46 -6.25
CA THR A 478 24.16 -16.90 -5.86
C THR A 478 23.04 -17.93 -6.01
N ARG A 479 23.03 -18.68 -7.12
CA ARG A 479 22.09 -19.77 -7.38
C ARG A 479 22.17 -20.87 -6.31
N GLU A 480 23.38 -21.28 -5.90
CA GLU A 480 23.57 -22.25 -4.82
C GLU A 480 22.91 -21.77 -3.51
N VAL A 481 23.13 -20.50 -3.14
CA VAL A 481 22.57 -19.93 -1.91
C VAL A 481 21.05 -19.82 -2.01
N VAL A 482 20.51 -19.38 -3.14
CA VAL A 482 19.06 -19.32 -3.39
C VAL A 482 18.42 -20.70 -3.22
N PHE A 483 19.00 -21.75 -3.80
CA PHE A 483 18.47 -23.11 -3.62
C PHE A 483 18.67 -23.67 -2.22
N GLN A 484 19.74 -23.27 -1.51
CA GLN A 484 19.90 -23.61 -0.10
C GLN A 484 18.76 -23.00 0.75
N VAL A 485 18.40 -21.74 0.50
CA VAL A 485 17.32 -21.03 1.18
C VAL A 485 15.95 -21.60 0.80
N GLU A 486 15.70 -21.93 -0.47
CA GLU A 486 14.48 -22.64 -0.91
C GLU A 486 14.35 -24.02 -0.25
N ALA A 487 15.44 -24.79 -0.18
CA ALA A 487 15.44 -26.10 0.47
C ALA A 487 15.18 -25.99 1.99
N ALA A 488 15.67 -24.93 2.63
CA ALA A 488 15.35 -24.63 4.02
C ALA A 488 13.87 -24.29 4.22
N ALA A 489 13.26 -23.57 3.27
CA ALA A 489 11.83 -23.27 3.30
C ALA A 489 10.99 -24.56 3.26
N LYS A 490 11.38 -25.53 2.42
CA LYS A 490 10.74 -26.86 2.34
C LYS A 490 10.82 -27.61 3.68
N ARG A 491 12.00 -27.64 4.32
CA ARG A 491 12.18 -28.23 5.66
C ARG A 491 11.36 -27.52 6.73
N ALA A 492 11.31 -26.19 6.67
CA ALA A 492 10.51 -25.38 7.59
C ALA A 492 9.02 -25.73 7.50
N LEU A 493 8.49 -25.88 6.27
CA LEU A 493 7.12 -26.34 6.04
C LEU A 493 6.86 -27.72 6.62
N GLU A 494 7.76 -28.69 6.40
CA GLU A 494 7.63 -30.04 6.98
C GLU A 494 7.60 -30.00 8.51
N LYS A 495 8.41 -29.13 9.13
CA LYS A 495 8.50 -28.96 10.60
C LYS A 495 7.27 -28.30 11.21
N THR A 496 6.50 -27.53 10.44
CA THR A 496 5.20 -27.00 10.92
C THR A 496 4.21 -28.10 11.25
N GLY A 497 4.33 -29.26 10.60
CA GLY A 497 3.39 -30.39 10.75
C GLY A 497 2.03 -30.19 10.06
N GLU A 498 1.83 -29.06 9.35
CA GLU A 498 0.62 -28.81 8.56
C GLU A 498 0.79 -29.31 7.12
N LYS A 499 -0.24 -29.97 6.57
CA LYS A 499 -0.25 -30.45 5.18
C LYS A 499 -1.00 -29.47 4.29
N ASP A 500 -0.60 -29.39 3.02
CA ASP A 500 -1.27 -28.64 1.96
C ASP A 500 -1.37 -27.12 2.16
N ILE A 501 -0.47 -26.54 2.97
CA ILE A 501 -0.42 -25.09 3.21
C ILE A 501 0.41 -24.32 2.17
N LEU A 502 1.04 -25.00 1.21
CA LEU A 502 1.91 -24.42 0.19
C LEU A 502 1.21 -24.37 -1.19
N ILE A 503 1.14 -23.17 -1.77
CA ILE A 503 0.72 -22.95 -3.16
C ILE A 503 1.90 -23.12 -4.12
N GLY A 504 3.09 -22.62 -3.77
CA GLY A 504 4.31 -22.84 -4.56
C GLY A 504 5.49 -21.97 -4.13
N PHE A 505 6.66 -22.30 -4.68
CA PHE A 505 7.90 -21.53 -4.55
C PHE A 505 8.21 -20.81 -5.86
N ASN A 506 8.57 -19.53 -5.78
CA ASN A 506 9.23 -18.83 -6.89
C ASN A 506 10.61 -18.42 -6.40
N ALA A 507 11.65 -18.67 -7.18
CA ALA A 507 12.99 -18.20 -6.88
C ALA A 507 13.52 -17.39 -8.06
N GLU A 508 14.05 -16.21 -7.77
CA GLU A 508 14.64 -15.31 -8.77
C GLU A 508 16.13 -15.18 -8.46
N VAL A 509 16.97 -15.32 -9.48
CA VAL A 509 18.42 -15.24 -9.36
C VAL A 509 18.91 -14.13 -10.27
N ALA A 510 19.71 -13.24 -9.71
CA ALA A 510 20.39 -12.16 -10.40
C ALA A 510 19.49 -11.13 -11.13
N GLU A 511 18.24 -10.99 -10.70
CA GLU A 511 17.29 -10.03 -11.28
C GLU A 511 17.78 -8.57 -11.16
N SER A 512 18.37 -8.21 -10.01
CA SER A 512 18.88 -6.86 -9.71
C SER A 512 20.42 -6.75 -9.73
N GLY A 513 21.11 -7.85 -10.04
CA GLY A 513 22.57 -7.94 -10.04
C GLY A 513 23.05 -9.35 -9.69
N SER A 514 24.22 -9.77 -10.18
CA SER A 514 24.71 -11.16 -10.08
C SER A 514 24.79 -11.72 -8.66
N ASN A 515 24.93 -10.84 -7.67
CA ASN A 515 25.04 -11.15 -6.25
C ASN A 515 23.71 -11.12 -5.49
N THR A 516 22.58 -10.95 -6.18
CA THR A 516 21.25 -10.84 -5.56
C THR A 516 20.38 -12.03 -5.93
N GLY A 517 19.54 -12.47 -5.00
CA GLY A 517 18.55 -13.51 -5.24
C GLY A 517 17.34 -13.34 -4.34
N GLU A 518 16.25 -13.99 -4.69
CA GLU A 518 14.99 -13.91 -3.97
C GLU A 518 14.33 -15.28 -3.92
N VAL A 519 13.77 -15.64 -2.77
CA VAL A 519 12.94 -16.84 -2.61
C VAL A 519 11.58 -16.43 -2.06
N ASN A 520 10.54 -16.70 -2.84
CA ASN A 520 9.15 -16.43 -2.52
C ASN A 520 8.41 -17.72 -2.19
N VAL A 521 7.77 -17.75 -1.04
CA VAL A 521 6.90 -18.83 -0.57
C VAL A 521 5.47 -18.32 -0.56
N VAL A 522 4.62 -18.92 -1.40
CA VAL A 522 3.19 -18.61 -1.42
C VAL A 522 2.46 -19.66 -0.58
N LEU A 523 1.93 -19.23 0.56
CA LEU A 523 1.13 -20.02 1.48
C LEU A 523 -0.36 -19.90 1.14
N VAL A 524 -1.16 -20.81 1.68
CA VAL A 524 -2.62 -20.66 1.70
C VAL A 524 -3.03 -19.48 2.60
N PRO A 525 -4.22 -18.89 2.40
CA PRO A 525 -4.72 -17.82 3.25
C PRO A 525 -4.69 -18.18 4.74
N GLN A 526 -4.50 -17.18 5.61
CA GLN A 526 -4.39 -17.37 7.07
C GLN A 526 -5.58 -18.14 7.68
N SER A 527 -6.78 -18.06 7.09
CA SER A 527 -7.96 -18.79 7.55
C SER A 527 -7.86 -20.32 7.37
N GLN A 528 -6.93 -20.81 6.54
CA GLN A 528 -6.73 -22.22 6.21
C GLN A 528 -5.48 -22.83 6.87
N ARG A 529 -4.71 -22.04 7.61
CA ARG A 529 -3.48 -22.47 8.30
C ARG A 529 -3.44 -21.99 9.75
N LYS A 530 -2.77 -22.71 10.64
CA LYS A 530 -2.63 -22.29 12.06
C LYS A 530 -1.40 -21.44 12.26
N ILE A 531 -0.30 -21.78 11.60
CA ILE A 531 0.94 -21.02 11.67
C ILE A 531 0.77 -19.64 11.02
N THR A 532 1.33 -18.61 11.64
CA THR A 532 1.39 -17.26 11.09
C THR A 532 2.59 -17.11 10.13
N GLY A 533 2.58 -16.12 9.24
CA GLY A 533 3.73 -15.82 8.36
C GLY A 533 5.00 -15.52 9.16
N SER A 534 4.88 -14.75 10.25
CA SER A 534 6.01 -14.46 11.16
C SER A 534 6.58 -15.72 11.81
N GLN A 535 5.72 -16.61 12.31
CA GLN A 535 6.13 -17.89 12.88
C GLN A 535 6.81 -18.78 11.83
N PHE A 536 6.28 -18.81 10.60
CA PHE A 536 6.91 -19.54 9.50
C PHE A 536 8.31 -18.99 9.19
N VAL A 537 8.49 -17.66 9.12
CA VAL A 537 9.80 -17.02 8.92
C VAL A 537 10.78 -17.40 10.02
N GLN A 538 10.35 -17.44 11.28
CA GLN A 538 11.24 -17.83 12.39
C GLN A 538 11.72 -19.29 12.24
N ILE A 539 10.82 -20.21 11.91
CA ILE A 539 11.21 -21.61 11.62
C ILE A 539 12.11 -21.67 10.38
N TRP A 540 11.81 -20.87 9.35
CA TRP A 540 12.61 -20.83 8.12
C TRP A 540 14.03 -20.34 8.39
N ARG A 541 14.20 -19.27 9.18
CA ARG A 541 15.52 -18.78 9.63
C ARG A 541 16.31 -19.87 10.35
N ASP A 542 15.68 -20.59 11.28
CA ASP A 542 16.34 -21.68 12.02
C ASP A 542 16.82 -22.81 11.10
N GLU A 543 16.11 -23.09 10.00
CA GLU A 543 16.41 -24.18 9.06
C GLU A 543 17.44 -23.82 7.97
N ILE A 544 17.73 -22.53 7.74
CA ILE A 544 18.70 -22.09 6.72
C ILE A 544 20.14 -22.43 7.13
N GLY A 545 20.44 -22.35 8.42
CA GLY A 545 21.79 -22.49 8.96
C GLY A 545 22.68 -21.28 8.66
N VAL A 546 23.98 -21.42 8.91
CA VAL A 546 24.95 -20.34 8.67
C VAL A 546 25.38 -20.35 7.20
N ILE A 547 25.23 -19.23 6.51
CA ILE A 547 25.77 -19.00 5.16
C ILE A 547 27.01 -18.11 5.32
N PRO A 548 28.24 -18.61 5.11
CA PRO A 548 29.46 -17.89 5.45
C PRO A 548 29.64 -16.55 4.72
N ASP A 549 29.17 -16.47 3.49
CA ASP A 549 29.44 -15.35 2.57
C ASP A 549 28.25 -14.40 2.43
N ILE A 550 27.17 -14.55 3.22
CA ILE A 550 25.95 -13.73 3.07
C ILE A 550 26.16 -12.32 3.65
N GLU A 551 25.76 -11.28 2.91
CA GLU A 551 25.78 -9.90 3.41
C GLU A 551 24.47 -9.55 4.10
N SER A 552 23.35 -9.84 3.45
CA SER A 552 22.03 -9.62 4.00
C SER A 552 21.10 -10.77 3.61
N LEU A 553 20.27 -11.16 4.58
CA LEU A 553 19.14 -12.06 4.37
C LEU A 553 17.94 -11.39 5.02
N PHE A 554 17.14 -10.72 4.21
CA PHE A 554 15.98 -9.97 4.67
C PHE A 554 14.73 -10.77 4.39
N PHE A 555 13.80 -10.81 5.35
CA PHE A 555 12.51 -11.43 5.13
C PHE A 555 11.43 -10.36 5.10
N ASP A 556 10.52 -10.46 4.13
CA ASP A 556 9.28 -9.69 4.10
C ASP A 556 8.09 -10.65 4.18
N TRP A 557 7.17 -10.34 5.07
CA TRP A 557 5.93 -11.09 5.29
C TRP A 557 4.75 -10.17 5.57
N LEU A 558 4.86 -8.86 5.29
CA LEU A 558 3.85 -7.84 5.62
C LEU A 558 3.12 -7.28 4.38
N TYR A 559 1.84 -6.91 4.52
CA TYR A 559 1.00 -6.41 3.41
C TYR A 559 1.25 -4.90 3.21
N GLY A 560 1.54 -4.50 1.97
CA GLY A 560 1.73 -3.11 1.57
C GLY A 560 3.00 -2.95 0.75
N PRO A 561 3.45 -1.72 0.41
CA PRO A 561 4.85 -1.48 0.11
C PRO A 561 5.67 -1.71 1.39
N GLY A 562 5.88 -2.98 1.73
CA GLY A 562 6.60 -3.47 2.92
C GLY A 562 8.13 -3.34 2.83
N GLY A 563 8.63 -2.51 1.91
CA GLY A 563 10.06 -2.33 1.70
C GLY A 563 10.74 -1.31 2.62
N GLU A 564 9.96 -0.54 3.40
CA GLU A 564 10.50 0.40 4.37
C GLU A 564 10.62 -0.26 5.73
N ALA A 565 11.85 -0.43 6.19
CA ALA A 565 12.14 -0.98 7.50
C ALA A 565 11.56 -0.09 8.61
N GLU A 566 11.05 -0.68 9.70
CA GLU A 566 10.45 0.09 10.80
C GLU A 566 11.49 1.00 11.51
N VAL A 567 12.77 0.78 11.25
CA VAL A 567 13.87 1.70 11.58
C VAL A 567 14.55 2.10 10.28
N ASP A 568 14.52 3.39 9.93
CA ASP A 568 15.30 3.97 8.82
C ASP A 568 16.00 5.25 9.28
N ILE A 569 17.34 5.20 9.27
CA ILE A 569 18.21 6.32 9.64
C ILE A 569 19.04 6.68 8.41
N GLN A 570 18.70 7.81 7.80
CA GLN A 570 19.49 8.37 6.70
C GLN A 570 20.61 9.23 7.25
N LEU A 571 21.84 8.93 6.84
CA LEU A 571 23.05 9.66 7.17
C LEU A 571 23.56 10.39 5.94
N ALA A 572 24.03 11.62 6.10
CA ALA A 572 24.60 12.41 5.03
C ALA A 572 25.90 13.09 5.48
N HIS A 573 26.95 12.96 4.66
CA HIS A 573 28.23 13.61 4.90
C HIS A 573 28.97 13.86 3.57
N PRO A 574 29.71 14.97 3.42
CA PRO A 574 30.48 15.24 2.20
C PRO A 574 31.60 14.23 1.94
N GLU A 575 32.23 13.76 3.02
CA GLU A 575 33.31 12.76 2.97
C GLU A 575 32.77 11.35 3.13
N ILE A 576 33.06 10.49 2.14
CA ILE A 576 32.51 9.13 2.03
C ILE A 576 33.07 8.20 3.09
N ALA A 577 34.37 8.30 3.40
CA ALA A 577 35.00 7.44 4.41
C ALA A 577 34.34 7.65 5.78
N THR A 578 34.19 8.92 6.17
CA THR A 578 33.48 9.34 7.38
C THR A 578 32.02 8.88 7.38
N LEU A 579 31.32 9.00 6.24
CA LEU A 579 29.94 8.52 6.11
C LEU A 579 29.81 7.01 6.35
N ARG A 580 30.76 6.22 5.82
CA ARG A 580 30.79 4.76 5.99
C ARG A 580 31.05 4.36 7.44
N HIS A 581 32.06 4.94 8.07
CA HIS A 581 32.38 4.66 9.47
C HIS A 581 31.22 5.04 10.39
N ALA A 582 30.59 6.19 10.14
CA ALA A 582 29.38 6.57 10.86
C ALA A 582 28.23 5.58 10.66
N ALA A 583 28.01 5.09 9.44
CA ALA A 583 26.98 4.09 9.16
C ALA A 583 27.26 2.75 9.85
N ASP A 584 28.52 2.32 9.91
CA ASP A 584 28.92 1.11 10.63
C ASP A 584 28.67 1.22 12.13
N ASP A 585 29.01 2.36 12.74
CA ASP A 585 28.76 2.62 14.15
C ASP A 585 27.26 2.70 14.48
N VAL A 586 26.48 3.35 13.61
CA VAL A 586 25.01 3.42 13.75
C VAL A 586 24.41 2.02 13.63
N ALA A 587 24.81 1.23 12.63
CA ALA A 587 24.33 -0.15 12.47
C ALA A 587 24.69 -1.02 13.67
N ALA A 588 25.92 -0.93 14.17
CA ALA A 588 26.37 -1.67 15.34
C ALA A 588 25.65 -1.24 16.63
N ALA A 589 25.28 0.04 16.76
CA ALA A 589 24.50 0.54 17.89
C ALA A 589 23.04 0.05 17.84
N ILE A 590 22.41 0.11 16.66
CA ILE A 590 21.03 -0.33 16.44
C ILE A 590 20.89 -1.85 16.66
N ALA A 591 21.85 -2.65 16.20
CA ALA A 591 21.85 -4.10 16.38
C ALA A 591 21.89 -4.58 17.85
N ARG A 592 22.24 -3.71 18.81
CA ARG A 592 22.28 -4.04 20.25
C ARG A 592 20.91 -3.95 20.93
N TYR A 593 19.93 -3.37 20.27
CA TYR A 593 18.59 -3.22 20.85
C TYR A 593 17.82 -4.55 20.76
N SER A 594 17.23 -4.96 21.88
CA SER A 594 16.42 -6.19 21.93
C SER A 594 15.23 -6.10 20.99
N GLY A 595 15.04 -7.12 20.16
CA GLY A 595 13.97 -7.17 19.17
C GLY A 595 14.26 -6.41 17.88
N VAL A 596 15.50 -6.00 17.63
CA VAL A 596 15.93 -5.51 16.30
C VAL A 596 16.53 -6.67 15.51
N GLU A 597 16.07 -6.86 14.29
CA GLU A 597 16.55 -7.88 13.34
C GLU A 597 16.90 -7.23 12.00
N ASP A 598 17.61 -7.98 11.14
CA ASP A 598 17.87 -7.61 9.74
C ASP A 598 18.48 -6.20 9.53
N VAL A 599 19.45 -5.83 10.36
CA VAL A 599 20.15 -4.53 10.22
C VAL A 599 20.95 -4.51 8.91
N ARG A 600 20.51 -3.70 7.96
CA ARG A 600 21.15 -3.51 6.65
C ARG A 600 21.62 -2.07 6.47
N LYS A 601 22.58 -1.89 5.56
CA LYS A 601 23.13 -0.58 5.18
C LYS A 601 22.97 -0.45 3.68
N SER A 602 22.44 0.66 3.18
CA SER A 602 22.26 0.88 1.72
C SER A 602 23.58 1.08 0.95
N PHE A 603 24.72 0.89 1.62
CA PHE A 603 26.02 0.99 1.00
C PHE A 603 26.30 -0.24 0.12
N GLY A 604 26.27 -0.09 -1.20
CA GLY A 604 26.78 -1.11 -2.11
C GLY A 604 28.30 -1.25 -1.95
N ARG A 605 28.77 -2.43 -1.55
CA ARG A 605 30.22 -2.73 -1.47
C ARG A 605 30.90 -2.37 -2.79
N GLN A 606 32.16 -1.97 -2.71
CA GLN A 606 32.87 -1.57 -3.92
C GLN A 606 33.15 -2.80 -4.77
N MET A 607 32.86 -2.72 -6.07
CA MET A 607 33.31 -3.73 -7.02
C MET A 607 34.76 -3.45 -7.41
N PRO A 608 35.58 -4.49 -7.58
CA PRO A 608 36.85 -4.38 -8.29
C PRO A 608 36.64 -3.68 -9.62
N GLN A 609 37.42 -2.64 -9.88
CA GLN A 609 37.40 -1.87 -11.12
C GLN A 609 38.80 -1.90 -11.70
N LEU A 610 38.91 -2.12 -13.01
CA LEU A 610 40.14 -1.90 -13.75
C LEU A 610 40.03 -0.55 -14.47
N SER A 611 40.96 0.35 -14.22
CA SER A 611 41.12 1.59 -14.99
C SER A 611 42.35 1.50 -15.89
N PHE A 612 42.23 2.10 -17.08
CA PHE A 612 43.26 2.00 -18.11
C PHE A 612 43.86 3.38 -18.36
N GLU A 613 45.18 3.50 -18.20
CA GLU A 613 45.93 4.71 -18.54
C GLU A 613 46.92 4.43 -19.68
N ILE A 614 46.81 5.17 -20.78
CA ILE A 614 47.67 4.92 -21.96
C ILE A 614 49.14 5.22 -21.62
N LYS A 615 50.00 4.25 -21.88
CA LYS A 615 51.46 4.35 -21.74
C LYS A 615 52.09 5.12 -22.91
N PRO A 616 53.32 5.66 -22.76
CA PRO A 616 54.03 6.34 -23.85
C PRO A 616 54.13 5.49 -25.13
N GLU A 617 54.29 4.17 -25.01
CA GLU A 617 54.38 3.22 -26.13
C GLU A 617 53.07 3.17 -26.92
N GLY A 618 51.92 3.07 -26.24
CA GLY A 618 50.60 3.13 -26.89
C GLY A 618 50.36 4.47 -27.58
N ARG A 619 50.75 5.59 -26.96
CA ARG A 619 50.68 6.93 -27.57
C ARG A 619 51.58 7.07 -28.78
N SER A 620 52.76 6.43 -28.77
CA SER A 620 53.70 6.47 -29.89
C SER A 620 53.18 5.75 -31.14
N LEU A 621 52.24 4.80 -30.97
CA LEU A 621 51.49 4.13 -32.04
C LEU A 621 50.23 4.90 -32.46
N GLY A 622 50.02 6.11 -31.94
CA GLY A 622 48.88 6.96 -32.28
C GLY A 622 47.55 6.58 -31.61
N ILE A 623 47.55 5.66 -30.63
CA ILE A 623 46.34 5.23 -29.92
C ILE A 623 45.84 6.36 -29.02
N THR A 624 44.59 6.79 -29.22
CA THR A 624 43.91 7.76 -28.36
C THR A 624 43.12 7.07 -27.24
N ALA A 625 42.68 7.85 -26.25
CA ALA A 625 41.85 7.32 -25.16
C ALA A 625 40.49 6.83 -25.65
N ARG A 626 39.96 7.46 -26.70
CA ARG A 626 38.73 7.02 -27.38
C ARG A 626 38.94 5.66 -28.04
N ASP A 627 40.01 5.50 -28.83
CA ASP A 627 40.30 4.25 -29.54
C ASP A 627 40.50 3.08 -28.57
N LEU A 628 41.23 3.32 -27.47
CA LEU A 628 41.44 2.31 -26.44
C LEU A 628 40.11 1.93 -25.76
N GLY A 629 39.31 2.93 -25.38
CA GLY A 629 38.01 2.71 -24.73
C GLY A 629 37.03 1.96 -25.61
N GLU A 630 36.90 2.35 -26.88
CA GLU A 630 36.02 1.71 -27.86
C GLU A 630 36.47 0.26 -28.15
N GLN A 631 37.76 0.01 -28.36
CA GLN A 631 38.26 -1.35 -28.60
C GLN A 631 38.04 -2.28 -27.39
N ILE A 632 38.26 -1.79 -26.15
CA ILE A 632 37.95 -2.56 -24.93
C ILE A 632 36.44 -2.80 -24.82
N ARG A 633 35.61 -1.76 -25.06
CA ARG A 633 34.15 -1.87 -25.02
C ARG A 633 33.66 -2.88 -26.04
N HIS A 634 34.11 -2.81 -27.30
CA HIS A 634 33.72 -3.75 -28.35
C HIS A 634 34.18 -5.17 -28.03
N ALA A 635 35.37 -5.32 -27.47
CA ALA A 635 35.88 -6.63 -27.07
C ALA A 635 35.02 -7.28 -25.98
N PHE A 636 34.69 -6.57 -24.89
CA PHE A 636 34.05 -7.15 -23.71
C PHE A 636 32.52 -6.99 -23.67
N TYR A 637 32.01 -5.77 -23.88
CA TYR A 637 30.58 -5.46 -23.89
C TYR A 637 29.94 -5.80 -25.24
N GLY A 638 30.64 -5.43 -26.32
CA GLY A 638 30.21 -5.60 -27.71
C GLY A 638 29.97 -4.27 -28.43
N ALA A 639 30.28 -4.25 -29.72
CA ALA A 639 29.88 -3.21 -30.65
C ALA A 639 28.42 -3.46 -31.06
N GLU A 640 27.55 -2.48 -30.83
CA GLU A 640 26.17 -2.55 -31.32
C GLU A 640 26.19 -2.24 -32.82
N ALA A 641 25.84 -3.24 -33.63
CA ALA A 641 25.78 -3.10 -35.08
C ALA A 641 24.45 -2.56 -35.55
N LEU A 642 23.36 -3.08 -34.99
CA LEU A 642 22.01 -2.74 -35.41
C LEU A 642 21.03 -2.92 -34.26
N ARG A 643 20.01 -2.06 -34.25
CA ARG A 643 18.86 -2.15 -33.36
C ARG A 643 17.59 -2.07 -34.20
N GLN A 644 16.75 -3.09 -34.11
CA GLN A 644 15.52 -3.18 -34.90
C GLN A 644 14.39 -3.90 -34.14
N PRO A 645 13.12 -3.63 -34.46
CA PRO A 645 12.02 -4.35 -33.82
C PRO A 645 11.87 -5.75 -34.42
N ARG A 646 11.98 -6.82 -33.63
CA ARG A 646 11.62 -8.20 -34.02
C ARG A 646 10.41 -8.63 -33.19
N ASP A 647 9.31 -8.97 -33.86
CA ASP A 647 8.01 -9.22 -33.24
C ASP A 647 7.53 -8.03 -32.40
N ARG A 648 7.41 -8.21 -31.07
CA ARG A 648 7.04 -7.16 -30.09
C ARG A 648 8.23 -6.68 -29.25
N GLN A 649 9.44 -7.11 -29.59
CA GLN A 649 10.64 -6.83 -28.80
C GLN A 649 11.67 -6.11 -29.66
N GLU A 650 12.57 -5.42 -28.97
CA GLU A 650 13.76 -4.87 -29.60
C GLU A 650 14.80 -5.97 -29.73
N LEU A 651 15.28 -6.19 -30.95
CA LEU A 651 16.43 -7.03 -31.26
C LEU A 651 17.67 -6.15 -31.38
N ARG A 652 18.71 -6.50 -30.63
CA ARG A 652 20.05 -5.91 -30.76
C ARG A 652 20.98 -6.92 -31.42
N VAL A 653 21.82 -6.43 -32.33
CA VAL A 653 22.88 -7.23 -32.95
C VAL A 653 24.20 -6.75 -32.38
N MET A 654 24.88 -7.61 -31.62
CA MET A 654 26.09 -7.27 -30.89
C MET A 654 27.29 -8.05 -31.43
N VAL A 655 28.38 -7.35 -31.74
CA VAL A 655 29.62 -7.91 -32.26
C VAL A 655 30.70 -7.85 -31.19
N ARG A 656 31.22 -8.99 -30.78
CA ARG A 656 32.21 -9.09 -29.68
C ARG A 656 33.16 -10.28 -29.83
N LEU A 657 34.14 -10.35 -28.93
CA LEU A 657 35.01 -11.52 -28.86
C LEU A 657 34.26 -12.75 -28.33
N PRO A 658 34.70 -13.97 -28.64
CA PRO A 658 34.15 -15.18 -28.06
C PRO A 658 34.22 -15.15 -26.53
N GLU A 659 33.23 -15.75 -25.88
CA GLU A 659 33.13 -15.79 -24.42
C GLU A 659 34.40 -16.32 -23.72
N SER A 660 35.08 -17.32 -24.30
CA SER A 660 36.34 -17.89 -23.78
C SER A 660 37.43 -16.84 -23.59
N ASP A 661 37.47 -15.85 -24.48
CA ASP A 661 38.51 -14.83 -24.53
C ASP A 661 38.19 -13.66 -23.56
N ARG A 662 36.94 -13.58 -23.09
CA ARG A 662 36.43 -12.51 -22.22
C ARG A 662 36.34 -12.89 -20.75
N ARG A 663 36.24 -14.18 -20.42
CA ARG A 663 36.05 -14.69 -19.05
C ARG A 663 37.33 -14.76 -18.20
N SER A 664 38.49 -14.36 -18.73
CA SER A 664 39.77 -14.48 -18.02
C SER A 664 40.59 -13.21 -18.06
N MET A 665 41.36 -12.96 -16.99
CA MET A 665 42.32 -11.84 -16.94
C MET A 665 43.41 -12.00 -18.01
N SER A 666 43.82 -13.24 -18.31
CA SER A 666 44.75 -13.52 -19.40
C SER A 666 44.21 -13.09 -20.77
N GLY A 667 42.90 -13.26 -21.00
CA GLY A 667 42.24 -12.80 -22.21
C GLY A 667 42.28 -11.28 -22.34
N LEU A 668 42.06 -10.56 -21.23
CA LEU A 668 42.25 -9.12 -21.18
C LEU A 668 43.71 -8.74 -21.48
N GLU A 669 44.70 -9.32 -20.80
CA GLU A 669 46.13 -8.94 -20.96
C GLU A 669 46.69 -9.21 -22.37
N GLN A 670 46.12 -10.20 -23.07
CA GLN A 670 46.48 -10.60 -24.44
C GLN A 670 45.66 -9.87 -25.51
N LEU A 671 44.69 -9.04 -25.12
CA LEU A 671 43.93 -8.22 -26.05
C LEU A 671 44.88 -7.33 -26.84
N LEU A 672 44.86 -7.45 -28.16
CA LEU A 672 45.66 -6.61 -29.04
C LEU A 672 44.88 -5.34 -29.37
N ILE A 673 45.49 -4.19 -29.05
CA ILE A 673 44.98 -2.88 -29.41
C ILE A 673 45.63 -2.44 -30.71
N ARG A 674 44.82 -1.97 -31.64
CA ARG A 674 45.26 -1.56 -32.96
C ARG A 674 45.33 -0.04 -33.07
N GLY A 675 46.43 0.46 -33.62
CA GLY A 675 46.63 1.87 -33.93
C GLY A 675 46.06 2.25 -35.31
N PRO A 676 45.91 3.56 -35.60
CA PRO A 676 45.34 4.06 -36.85
C PRO A 676 46.10 3.60 -38.11
N ASP A 677 47.43 3.47 -38.00
CA ASP A 677 48.31 3.03 -39.09
C ASP A 677 48.34 1.49 -39.26
N GLY A 678 47.50 0.75 -38.53
CA GLY A 678 47.38 -0.70 -38.60
C GLY A 678 48.36 -1.48 -37.72
N GLY A 679 49.27 -0.80 -37.00
CA GLY A 679 50.14 -1.42 -36.01
C GLY A 679 49.36 -1.98 -34.82
N GLU A 680 49.87 -3.06 -34.20
CA GLU A 680 49.21 -3.77 -33.10
C GLU A 680 50.12 -3.80 -31.87
N ILE A 681 49.53 -3.64 -30.69
CA ILE A 681 50.24 -3.71 -29.42
C ILE A 681 49.35 -4.38 -28.36
N PRO A 682 49.84 -5.34 -27.56
CA PRO A 682 49.08 -5.89 -26.45
C PRO A 682 48.66 -4.80 -25.47
N ILE A 683 47.44 -4.87 -24.91
CA ILE A 683 46.94 -3.87 -23.97
C ILE A 683 47.85 -3.69 -22.76
N SER A 684 48.49 -4.78 -22.31
CA SER A 684 49.47 -4.76 -21.21
C SER A 684 50.70 -3.88 -21.50
N GLN A 685 51.03 -3.64 -22.77
CA GLN A 685 52.08 -2.74 -23.23
C GLN A 685 51.53 -1.36 -23.66
N ALA A 686 50.32 -1.32 -24.21
CA ALA A 686 49.68 -0.09 -24.67
C ALA A 686 49.18 0.80 -23.51
N ALA A 687 48.73 0.17 -22.42
CA ALA A 687 48.14 0.81 -21.27
C ALA A 687 48.65 0.20 -19.95
N GLU A 688 48.63 1.01 -18.91
CA GLU A 688 48.75 0.58 -17.53
C GLU A 688 47.36 0.23 -17.02
N ILE A 689 47.20 -1.01 -16.53
CA ILE A 689 45.97 -1.47 -15.89
C ILE A 689 46.13 -1.20 -14.40
N LYS A 690 45.32 -0.28 -13.86
CA LYS A 690 45.28 0.04 -12.44
C LYS A 690 44.07 -0.61 -11.81
N GLU A 691 44.32 -1.41 -10.79
CA GLU A 691 43.26 -1.96 -9.95
C GLU A 691 42.74 -0.88 -8.99
N ALA A 692 41.43 -0.69 -9.01
CA ALA A 692 40.70 0.24 -8.18
C ALA A 692 39.44 -0.44 -7.64
N SER A 693 38.64 0.29 -6.86
CA SER A 693 37.33 -0.20 -6.43
C SER A 693 36.30 0.91 -6.53
N ALA A 694 35.21 0.64 -7.26
CA ALA A 694 34.14 1.60 -7.50
C ALA A 694 32.86 1.21 -6.73
N PRO A 695 32.08 2.17 -6.21
CA PRO A 695 30.77 1.86 -5.65
C PRO A 695 29.82 1.36 -6.75
N VAL A 696 29.09 0.28 -6.49
CA VAL A 696 28.07 -0.27 -7.41
C VAL A 696 26.92 0.71 -7.60
N ARG A 697 26.55 1.40 -6.52
CA ARG A 697 25.45 2.36 -6.49
C ARG A 697 25.84 3.59 -5.69
N ILE A 698 25.46 4.76 -6.16
CA ILE A 698 25.61 6.02 -5.41
C ILE A 698 24.23 6.64 -5.22
N GLU A 699 23.73 6.59 -4.00
CA GLU A 699 22.47 7.20 -3.63
C GLU A 699 22.67 8.67 -3.25
N ARG A 700 21.76 9.51 -3.72
CA ARG A 700 21.75 10.94 -3.41
C ARG A 700 20.34 11.42 -3.11
N VAL A 701 20.22 12.24 -2.08
CA VAL A 701 19.00 12.97 -1.72
C VAL A 701 19.35 14.45 -1.63
N ASP A 702 18.56 15.29 -2.29
CA ASP A 702 18.78 16.74 -2.39
C ASP A 702 20.20 17.15 -2.83
N GLY A 703 20.80 16.32 -3.70
CA GLY A 703 22.16 16.52 -4.23
C GLY A 703 23.30 16.05 -3.31
N GLY A 704 23.02 15.69 -2.05
CA GLY A 704 23.98 15.12 -1.11
C GLY A 704 24.06 13.60 -1.21
N ARG A 705 25.25 13.01 -0.99
CA ARG A 705 25.40 11.55 -0.87
C ARG A 705 24.86 11.10 0.48
N VAL A 706 24.10 10.02 0.47
CA VAL A 706 23.45 9.48 1.68
C VAL A 706 23.71 7.99 1.84
N VAL A 707 23.63 7.51 3.07
CA VAL A 707 23.60 6.09 3.42
C VAL A 707 22.45 5.88 4.40
N ASN A 708 21.56 4.94 4.09
CA ASN A 708 20.46 4.56 4.96
C ASN A 708 20.88 3.33 5.78
N VAL A 709 20.72 3.41 7.10
CA VAL A 709 20.80 2.26 8.00
C VAL A 709 19.37 1.86 8.33
N THR A 710 18.98 0.67 7.89
CA THR A 710 17.61 0.17 8.03
C THR A 710 17.60 -1.12 8.85
N ALA A 711 16.54 -1.35 9.62
CA ALA A 711 16.39 -2.57 10.43
C ALA A 711 14.92 -2.88 10.72
N ASN A 712 14.61 -4.17 10.82
CA ASN A 712 13.28 -4.64 11.20
C ASN A 712 13.16 -4.74 12.72
N VAL A 713 11.91 -4.71 13.22
CA VAL A 713 11.61 -4.96 14.63
C VAL A 713 10.66 -6.13 14.85
N ILE A 714 10.94 -6.94 15.88
CA ILE A 714 10.05 -8.02 16.29
C ILE A 714 8.83 -7.42 17.01
N ALA A 715 7.67 -7.54 16.37
CA ALA A 715 6.39 -7.13 16.94
C ALA A 715 6.15 -7.76 18.32
N GLY A 716 5.68 -6.95 19.28
CA GLY A 716 5.44 -7.35 20.67
C GLY A 716 6.68 -7.35 21.58
N VAL A 717 7.91 -7.30 21.03
CA VAL A 717 9.14 -7.11 21.82
C VAL A 717 9.53 -5.63 21.86
N THR A 718 9.57 -4.98 20.70
CA THR A 718 9.91 -3.56 20.56
C THR A 718 9.20 -2.94 19.36
N THR A 719 9.34 -1.63 19.19
CA THR A 719 8.83 -0.87 18.04
C THR A 719 9.93 0.05 17.50
N GLY A 720 9.87 0.39 16.22
CA GLY A 720 10.81 1.34 15.60
C GLY A 720 10.87 2.66 16.36
N ASN A 721 9.70 3.18 16.77
CA ASN A 721 9.57 4.36 17.63
C ASN A 721 10.33 4.23 18.96
N ARG A 722 10.24 3.08 19.64
CA ARG A 722 10.91 2.84 20.92
C ARG A 722 12.44 2.76 20.74
N VAL A 723 12.89 2.06 19.70
CA VAL A 723 14.31 1.92 19.35
C VAL A 723 14.90 3.28 19.00
N LEU A 724 14.30 4.02 18.07
CA LEU A 724 14.79 5.32 17.61
C LEU A 724 14.78 6.39 18.71
N LYS A 725 13.76 6.37 19.58
CA LYS A 725 13.72 7.28 20.74
C LYS A 725 14.83 6.99 21.74
N ALA A 726 15.15 5.72 21.98
CA ALA A 726 16.26 5.33 22.84
C ALA A 726 17.61 5.69 22.20
N PHE A 727 17.78 5.35 20.91
CA PHE A 727 18.96 5.64 20.10
C PHE A 727 19.27 7.14 20.04
N SER A 728 18.25 7.96 19.74
CA SER A 728 18.37 9.41 19.67
C SER A 728 18.77 10.04 21.00
N LYS A 729 18.44 9.41 22.13
CA LYS A 729 18.72 9.95 23.47
C LYS A 729 20.07 9.52 24.01
N LYS A 730 20.55 8.33 23.66
CA LYS A 730 21.75 7.71 24.25
C LYS A 730 22.94 7.73 23.31
N GLU A 731 22.88 7.03 22.18
CA GLU A 731 24.04 6.77 21.33
C GLU A 731 24.26 7.85 20.25
N LEU A 732 23.17 8.36 19.66
CA LEU A 732 23.26 9.35 18.57
C LEU A 732 24.06 10.62 18.92
N PRO A 733 23.90 11.23 20.12
CA PRO A 733 24.69 12.41 20.48
C PRO A 733 26.20 12.17 20.49
N ASP A 734 26.63 10.97 20.87
CA ASP A 734 28.05 10.62 20.91
C ASP A 734 28.61 10.32 19.51
N ILE A 735 27.82 9.68 18.63
CA ILE A 735 28.15 9.49 17.21
C ILE A 735 28.31 10.85 16.50
N LEU A 736 27.38 11.79 16.73
CA LEU A 736 27.46 13.13 16.14
C LEU A 736 28.67 13.95 16.63
N ARG A 737 29.14 13.71 17.85
CA ARG A 737 30.38 14.31 18.36
C ARG A 737 31.62 13.68 17.73
N HIS A 738 31.59 12.38 17.46
CA HIS A 738 32.70 11.65 16.85
C HIS A 738 32.88 12.00 15.37
N TYR A 739 31.79 12.32 14.66
CA TYR A 739 31.78 12.64 13.23
C TYR A 739 31.27 14.08 12.97
N PRO A 740 32.12 15.12 13.06
CA PRO A 740 31.72 16.50 12.82
C PRO A 740 31.18 16.72 11.40
N GLY A 741 30.05 17.40 11.29
CA GLY A 741 29.41 17.67 9.98
C GLY A 741 28.48 16.57 9.49
N LEU A 742 28.38 15.45 10.22
CA LEU A 742 27.40 14.39 9.94
C LEU A 742 25.98 14.94 10.15
N ARG A 743 25.15 14.81 9.11
CA ARG A 743 23.72 15.10 9.17
C ARG A 743 22.97 13.78 9.22
N TYR A 744 21.82 13.79 9.90
CA TYR A 744 20.94 12.64 9.96
C TYR A 744 19.49 13.06 9.80
N SER A 745 18.67 12.14 9.33
CA SER A 745 17.22 12.22 9.40
C SER A 745 16.64 10.82 9.64
N PHE A 746 15.50 10.79 10.33
CA PHE A 746 14.71 9.56 10.45
C PHE A 746 13.72 9.55 9.30
N GLU A 747 13.96 8.69 8.31
CA GLU A 747 13.17 8.55 7.09
C GLU A 747 12.20 7.37 7.21
N GLY A 748 11.67 6.90 6.07
CA GLY A 748 10.66 5.83 6.00
C GLY A 748 9.41 6.13 6.82
N GLU A 749 8.93 5.10 7.53
CA GLU A 749 7.73 5.13 8.37
C GLU A 749 7.70 6.35 9.34
N GLN A 750 8.86 6.77 9.83
CA GLN A 750 8.96 7.84 10.84
C GLN A 750 8.73 9.21 10.27
N ARG A 751 9.14 9.44 9.02
CA ARG A 751 8.87 10.70 8.33
C ARG A 751 7.39 10.82 8.03
N GLU A 752 6.81 9.76 7.47
CA GLU A 752 5.38 9.72 7.19
C GLU A 752 4.54 9.90 8.46
N GLN A 753 4.90 9.23 9.55
CA GLN A 753 4.23 9.39 10.84
C GLN A 753 4.27 10.84 11.31
N ARG A 754 5.43 11.50 11.26
CA ARG A 754 5.55 12.91 11.69
C ARG A 754 4.72 13.84 10.83
N ASP A 755 4.76 13.67 9.51
CA ASP A 755 4.01 14.52 8.57
C ASP A 755 2.49 14.29 8.72
N ALA A 756 2.03 13.04 8.77
CA ALA A 756 0.63 12.70 8.98
C ALA A 756 0.11 13.18 10.34
N MET A 757 0.83 12.93 11.45
CA MET A 757 0.42 13.38 12.78
C MET A 757 0.38 14.90 12.90
N ARG A 758 1.28 15.63 12.23
CA ARG A 758 1.27 17.09 12.21
C ARG A 758 -0.01 17.62 11.56
N GLU A 759 -0.34 17.14 10.36
CA GLU A 759 -1.55 17.58 9.65
C GLU A 759 -2.83 17.16 10.38
N LEU A 760 -2.86 15.95 10.94
CA LEU A 760 -4.01 15.48 11.73
C LEU A 760 -4.21 16.28 13.02
N LEU A 761 -3.13 16.68 13.70
CA LEU A 761 -3.24 17.51 14.91
C LEU A 761 -3.79 18.90 14.56
N TRP A 762 -3.27 19.54 13.51
CA TRP A 762 -3.79 20.83 13.05
C TRP A 762 -5.24 20.74 12.58
N GLY A 763 -5.57 19.69 11.84
CA GLY A 763 -6.92 19.41 11.41
C GLY A 763 -7.86 19.15 12.59
N LEU A 764 -7.46 18.38 13.60
CA LEU A 764 -8.25 18.13 14.81
C LEU A 764 -8.51 19.43 15.59
N VAL A 765 -7.50 20.27 15.78
CA VAL A 765 -7.66 21.59 16.42
C VAL A 765 -8.62 22.48 15.61
N GLY A 766 -8.47 22.49 14.28
CA GLY A 766 -9.37 23.20 13.37
C GLY A 766 -10.82 22.71 13.46
N SER A 767 -11.04 21.39 13.48
CA SER A 767 -12.36 20.77 13.61
C SER A 767 -12.99 21.05 14.97
N ILE A 768 -12.24 20.92 16.08
CA ILE A 768 -12.74 21.25 17.42
C ILE A 768 -13.11 22.73 17.50
N ALA A 769 -12.30 23.63 16.93
CA ALA A 769 -12.60 25.05 16.89
C ALA A 769 -13.87 25.35 16.07
N ALA A 770 -14.03 24.72 14.90
CA ALA A 770 -15.21 24.86 14.07
C ALA A 770 -16.47 24.31 14.77
N ILE A 771 -16.38 23.13 15.39
CA ILE A 771 -17.46 22.54 16.19
C ILE A 771 -17.80 23.45 17.38
N TYR A 772 -16.81 24.02 18.07
CA TYR A 772 -17.03 24.97 19.16
C TYR A 772 -17.80 26.20 18.69
N ILE A 773 -17.42 26.80 17.56
CA ILE A 773 -18.09 27.98 16.99
C ILE A 773 -19.55 27.64 16.66
N ILE A 774 -19.79 26.49 16.03
CA ILE A 774 -21.14 26.01 15.70
C ILE A 774 -21.97 25.80 16.97
N MET A 775 -21.42 25.13 17.98
CA MET A 775 -22.10 24.88 19.26
C MET A 775 -22.38 26.18 20.03
N ALA A 776 -21.43 27.11 20.06
CA ALA A 776 -21.59 28.39 20.73
C ALA A 776 -22.68 29.25 20.06
N ALA A 777 -22.74 29.24 18.73
CA ALA A 777 -23.79 29.92 17.96
C ALA A 777 -25.17 29.31 18.22
N LEU A 778 -25.27 27.97 18.26
CA LEU A 778 -26.52 27.25 18.48
C LEU A 778 -27.07 27.39 19.91
N LEU A 779 -26.21 27.20 20.90
CA LEU A 779 -26.59 27.27 22.31
C LEU A 779 -26.67 28.73 22.81
N ARG A 780 -26.26 29.70 21.97
CA ARG A 780 -26.13 31.12 22.31
C ARG A 780 -25.32 31.34 23.59
N SER A 781 -24.33 30.48 23.83
CA SER A 781 -23.54 30.45 25.06
C SER A 781 -22.18 29.76 24.86
N TYR A 782 -21.11 30.50 25.15
CA TYR A 782 -19.74 30.00 25.12
C TYR A 782 -19.49 28.94 26.19
N SER A 783 -20.03 29.11 27.41
CA SER A 783 -19.85 28.16 28.50
C SER A 783 -20.57 26.84 28.23
N GLN A 784 -21.79 26.88 27.70
CA GLN A 784 -22.51 25.65 27.35
C GLN A 784 -21.82 24.90 26.21
N ALA A 785 -21.31 25.60 25.19
CA ALA A 785 -20.55 24.99 24.12
C ALA A 785 -19.27 24.31 24.62
N PHE A 786 -18.55 24.96 25.56
CA PHE A 786 -17.40 24.35 26.20
C PHE A 786 -17.77 23.09 27.01
N ILE A 787 -18.88 23.14 27.78
CA ILE A 787 -19.38 21.97 28.53
C ILE A 787 -19.68 20.81 27.57
N VAL A 788 -20.33 21.07 26.44
CA VAL A 788 -20.61 20.03 25.43
C VAL A 788 -19.32 19.41 24.90
N LEU A 789 -18.29 20.20 24.62
CA LEU A 789 -16.98 19.70 24.15
C LEU A 789 -16.19 18.92 25.20
N LEU A 790 -16.53 19.03 26.50
CA LEU A 790 -15.90 18.20 27.52
C LEU A 790 -16.08 16.71 27.25
N THR A 791 -17.09 16.28 26.47
CA THR A 791 -17.25 14.88 26.09
C THR A 791 -16.07 14.32 25.28
N ILE A 792 -15.38 15.16 24.50
CA ILE A 792 -14.34 14.71 23.56
C ILE A 792 -13.15 14.07 24.31
N PRO A 793 -12.46 14.73 25.26
CA PRO A 793 -11.33 14.12 25.97
C PRO A 793 -11.64 12.77 26.63
N TRP A 794 -12.85 12.63 27.18
CA TRP A 794 -13.29 11.36 27.81
C TRP A 794 -13.54 10.26 26.80
N SER A 795 -14.13 10.61 25.65
CA SER A 795 -14.42 9.66 24.60
C SER A 795 -13.13 9.13 23.97
N LEU A 796 -12.15 10.02 23.77
CA LEU A 796 -10.79 9.65 23.35
C LEU A 796 -10.10 8.74 24.37
N SER A 797 -10.22 9.05 25.66
CA SER A 797 -9.69 8.18 26.73
C SER A 797 -10.37 6.81 26.74
N GLY A 798 -11.68 6.78 26.49
CA GLY A 798 -12.45 5.54 26.34
C GLY A 798 -11.99 4.69 25.16
N ALA A 799 -11.66 5.32 24.03
CA ALA A 799 -11.06 4.64 22.89
C ALA A 799 -9.71 3.99 23.26
N VAL A 800 -8.84 4.70 23.99
CA VAL A 800 -7.55 4.16 24.48
C VAL A 800 -7.76 2.96 25.41
N VAL A 801 -8.66 3.07 26.39
CA VAL A 801 -8.99 1.95 27.29
C VAL A 801 -9.57 0.77 26.51
N GLY A 802 -10.36 1.03 25.47
CA GLY A 802 -10.90 0.00 24.58
C GLY A 802 -9.85 -0.81 23.84
N HIS A 803 -8.78 -0.15 23.40
CA HIS A 803 -7.63 -0.82 22.76
C HIS A 803 -6.95 -1.77 23.73
N GLU A 804 -6.64 -1.29 24.95
CA GLU A 804 -6.00 -2.10 25.98
C GLU A 804 -6.86 -3.30 26.40
N LEU A 805 -8.18 -3.11 26.58
CA LEU A 805 -9.09 -4.18 26.97
C LEU A 805 -9.21 -5.29 25.92
N LEU A 806 -9.07 -4.94 24.64
CA LEU A 806 -9.14 -5.88 23.52
C LEU A 806 -7.77 -6.37 23.08
N GLY A 807 -6.67 -5.89 23.68
CA GLY A 807 -5.30 -6.30 23.36
C GLY A 807 -4.79 -5.78 22.02
N PHE A 808 -5.22 -4.60 21.59
CA PHE A 808 -4.73 -3.93 20.38
C PHE A 808 -3.84 -2.74 20.73
N ASP A 809 -2.75 -2.56 19.98
CA ASP A 809 -1.93 -1.35 20.05
C ASP A 809 -2.64 -0.15 19.41
N LEU A 810 -2.24 1.06 19.80
CA LEU A 810 -2.71 2.27 19.13
C LEU A 810 -2.02 2.41 17.77
N SER A 811 -2.79 2.78 16.76
CA SER A 811 -2.26 3.00 15.41
C SER A 811 -2.76 4.29 14.75
N ILE A 812 -2.23 4.60 13.56
CA ILE A 812 -2.78 5.70 12.73
C ILE A 812 -4.28 5.53 12.48
N PHE A 813 -4.74 4.28 12.32
CA PHE A 813 -6.16 3.97 12.12
C PHE A 813 -6.98 4.17 13.39
N SER A 814 -6.40 3.93 14.57
CA SER A 814 -7.01 4.33 15.84
C SER A 814 -7.20 5.84 15.90
N VAL A 815 -6.19 6.62 15.47
CA VAL A 815 -6.27 8.10 15.46
C VAL A 815 -7.35 8.59 14.50
N PHE A 816 -7.49 8.00 13.31
CA PHE A 816 -8.59 8.32 12.40
C PHE A 816 -9.95 8.06 13.05
N GLY A 817 -10.11 6.93 13.74
CA GLY A 817 -11.34 6.60 14.47
C GLY A 817 -11.61 7.57 15.62
N MET A 818 -10.57 7.98 16.36
CA MET A 818 -10.63 8.98 17.42
C MET A 818 -11.04 10.37 16.90
N ILE A 819 -10.52 10.79 15.76
CA ILE A 819 -10.89 12.07 15.13
C ILE A 819 -12.36 12.03 14.69
N ALA A 820 -12.79 10.95 14.04
CA ALA A 820 -14.18 10.72 13.65
C ALA A 820 -15.13 10.67 14.87
N LEU A 821 -14.67 10.10 15.99
CA LEU A 821 -15.41 10.07 17.26
C LEU A 821 -15.73 11.47 17.79
N CYS A 822 -14.86 12.47 17.60
CA CYS A 822 -15.06 13.83 18.09
C CYS A 822 -16.38 14.46 17.61
N GLY A 823 -16.76 14.25 16.35
CA GLY A 823 -18.03 14.76 15.82
C GLY A 823 -19.24 14.04 16.42
N MET A 824 -19.17 12.70 16.45
CA MET A 824 -20.29 11.86 16.89
C MET A 824 -20.68 12.10 18.35
N VAL A 825 -19.70 12.26 19.24
CA VAL A 825 -19.97 12.34 20.70
C VAL A 825 -20.51 13.70 21.13
N VAL A 826 -20.34 14.73 20.30
CA VAL A 826 -20.87 16.07 20.56
C VAL A 826 -22.39 16.08 20.39
N ASN A 827 -22.95 15.28 19.49
CA ASN A 827 -24.39 15.29 19.20
C ASN A 827 -25.25 14.99 20.44
N GLY A 828 -24.93 13.91 21.17
CA GLY A 828 -25.70 13.52 22.35
C GLY A 828 -25.71 14.59 23.46
N ALA A 829 -24.57 15.23 23.73
CA ALA A 829 -24.48 16.33 24.69
C ALA A 829 -25.18 17.60 24.19
N PHE A 830 -25.10 17.89 22.89
CA PHE A 830 -25.79 19.01 22.27
C PHE A 830 -27.31 18.91 22.41
N VAL A 831 -27.90 17.76 22.05
CA VAL A 831 -29.36 17.56 22.13
C VAL A 831 -29.84 17.62 23.60
N LEU A 832 -29.03 17.14 24.55
CA LEU A 832 -29.30 17.30 25.98
C LEU A 832 -29.32 18.78 26.40
N ALA A 833 -28.32 19.56 25.97
CA ALA A 833 -28.21 20.99 26.27
C ALA A 833 -29.39 21.80 25.69
N VAL A 834 -29.76 21.53 24.44
CA VAL A 834 -30.93 22.16 23.79
C VAL A 834 -32.23 21.80 24.52
N THR A 835 -32.38 20.54 24.92
CA THR A 835 -33.54 20.08 25.68
C THR A 835 -33.64 20.83 27.03
N ARG A 836 -32.52 20.98 27.73
CA ARG A 836 -32.41 21.74 28.99
C ARG A 836 -32.80 23.22 28.79
N ASN A 837 -32.25 23.90 27.80
CA ASN A 837 -32.54 25.31 27.54
C ASN A 837 -34.03 25.55 27.25
N ARG A 838 -34.70 24.63 26.54
CA ARG A 838 -36.13 24.71 26.25
C ARG A 838 -37.01 24.63 27.51
N TYR A 839 -36.61 23.85 28.51
CA TYR A 839 -37.32 23.78 29.79
C TYR A 839 -37.04 25.01 30.66
N LEU A 840 -35.81 25.55 30.63
CA LEU A 840 -35.48 26.80 31.31
C LEU A 840 -36.31 27.98 30.80
N GLU A 841 -36.57 28.05 29.49
CA GLU A 841 -37.46 29.07 28.88
C GLU A 841 -38.90 29.01 29.41
N ARG A 842 -39.34 27.89 29.99
CA ARG A 842 -40.67 27.73 30.60
C ARG A 842 -40.74 28.20 32.06
N GLY A 843 -39.63 28.63 32.64
CA GLY A 843 -39.55 29.15 34.02
C GLY A 843 -39.32 28.09 35.11
N ASP A 844 -38.97 26.86 34.74
CA ASP A 844 -38.71 25.77 35.67
C ASP A 844 -37.34 25.92 36.40
N ASP A 845 -37.21 25.37 37.61
CA ASP A 845 -35.96 25.42 38.40
C ASP A 845 -34.77 24.74 37.68
N PRO A 846 -33.61 25.39 37.54
CA PRO A 846 -32.49 24.87 36.74
C PRO A 846 -31.96 23.48 37.11
N ALA A 847 -31.89 23.14 38.41
CA ALA A 847 -31.44 21.82 38.86
C ALA A 847 -32.49 20.74 38.51
N THR A 848 -33.76 21.06 38.74
CA THR A 848 -34.90 20.19 38.39
C THR A 848 -34.98 19.97 36.89
N VAL A 849 -34.76 21.01 36.10
CA VAL A 849 -34.75 20.97 34.63
C VAL A 849 -33.61 20.11 34.08
N THR A 850 -32.40 20.27 34.63
CA THR A 850 -31.23 19.48 34.21
C THR A 850 -31.48 18.00 34.44
N ARG A 851 -32.05 17.64 35.61
CA ARG A 851 -32.45 16.28 35.94
C ARG A 851 -33.53 15.74 35.00
N MET A 852 -34.62 16.48 34.78
CA MET A 852 -35.70 16.08 33.87
C MET A 852 -35.21 15.88 32.43
N SER A 853 -34.32 16.75 31.96
CA SER A 853 -33.74 16.68 30.62
C SER A 853 -32.87 15.43 30.46
N ALA A 854 -32.03 15.14 31.44
CA ALA A 854 -31.15 13.97 31.44
C ALA A 854 -31.93 12.64 31.55
N LEU A 855 -33.05 12.60 32.29
CA LEU A 855 -33.95 11.45 32.33
C LEU A 855 -34.66 11.23 30.99
N ARG A 856 -35.19 12.29 30.37
CA ARG A 856 -35.85 12.19 29.05
C ARG A 856 -34.88 11.77 27.95
N ARG A 857 -33.60 12.11 28.06
CA ARG A 857 -32.57 11.80 27.06
C ARG A 857 -31.82 10.50 27.31
N PHE A 858 -32.08 9.81 28.42
CA PHE A 858 -31.44 8.54 28.75
C PHE A 858 -31.60 7.49 27.63
N ARG A 859 -32.84 7.21 27.21
CA ARG A 859 -33.08 6.16 26.20
C ARG A 859 -32.51 6.52 24.82
N PRO A 860 -32.72 7.75 24.30
CA PRO A 860 -32.14 8.13 23.00
C PRO A 860 -30.61 8.04 23.01
N ILE A 861 -29.93 8.60 24.03
CA ILE A 861 -28.46 8.58 24.11
C ILE A 861 -27.93 7.15 24.19
N LEU A 862 -28.55 6.30 25.02
CA LEU A 862 -28.14 4.89 25.14
C LEU A 862 -28.37 4.11 23.84
N LEU A 863 -29.50 4.36 23.17
CA LEU A 863 -29.81 3.73 21.89
C LEU A 863 -28.76 4.06 20.85
N THR A 864 -28.41 5.34 20.69
CA THR A 864 -27.39 5.80 19.74
C THR A 864 -26.07 5.06 19.94
N ALA A 865 -25.55 5.04 21.18
CA ALA A 865 -24.27 4.38 21.46
C ALA A 865 -24.32 2.87 21.25
N ILE A 866 -25.43 2.20 21.63
CA ILE A 866 -25.61 0.78 21.37
C ILE A 866 -25.70 0.51 19.87
N THR A 867 -26.42 1.30 19.09
CA THR A 867 -26.52 1.11 17.64
C THR A 867 -25.19 1.35 16.94
N THR A 868 -24.39 2.33 17.37
CA THR A 868 -23.04 2.55 16.83
C THR A 868 -22.12 1.40 17.18
N PHE A 869 -22.09 0.97 18.45
CA PHE A 869 -21.28 -0.16 18.88
C PHE A 869 -21.67 -1.46 18.18
N LEU A 870 -22.96 -1.75 18.04
CA LEU A 870 -23.46 -2.96 17.38
C LEU A 870 -23.29 -2.91 15.85
N GLY A 871 -23.41 -1.73 15.23
CA GLY A 871 -23.15 -1.54 13.80
C GLY A 871 -21.69 -1.82 13.44
N LEU A 872 -20.76 -1.45 14.33
CA LEU A 872 -19.33 -1.73 14.20
C LEU A 872 -18.90 -3.08 14.80
N GLY A 873 -19.75 -3.70 15.62
CA GLY A 873 -19.44 -4.92 16.37
C GLY A 873 -18.84 -6.04 15.52
N PRO A 874 -19.44 -6.42 14.38
CA PRO A 874 -18.87 -7.44 13.50
C PRO A 874 -17.44 -7.11 13.04
N MET A 875 -17.14 -5.84 12.77
CA MET A 875 -15.79 -5.40 12.40
C MET A 875 -14.82 -5.43 13.60
N ILE A 876 -15.27 -5.09 14.81
CA ILE A 876 -14.43 -5.15 16.02
C ILE A 876 -13.92 -6.57 16.28
N PHE A 877 -14.71 -7.58 15.95
CA PHE A 877 -14.37 -9.00 16.13
C PHE A 877 -13.95 -9.70 14.83
N GLU A 878 -13.59 -8.95 13.79
CA GLU A 878 -13.11 -9.50 12.53
C GLU A 878 -11.71 -10.09 12.69
N THR A 879 -11.47 -11.24 12.06
CA THR A 879 -10.22 -12.01 12.15
C THR A 879 -9.48 -12.11 10.81
N SER A 880 -10.11 -11.70 9.71
CA SER A 880 -9.47 -11.66 8.40
C SER A 880 -8.30 -10.68 8.39
N THR A 881 -7.13 -11.17 7.97
CA THR A 881 -5.89 -10.37 7.83
C THR A 881 -6.13 -9.12 6.99
N GLN A 882 -6.98 -9.24 5.96
CA GLN A 882 -7.24 -8.18 5.00
C GLN A 882 -8.12 -7.06 5.55
N ALA A 883 -8.82 -7.26 6.67
CA ALA A 883 -9.63 -6.24 7.34
C ALA A 883 -9.06 -5.83 8.72
N LEU A 884 -8.02 -6.53 9.19
CA LEU A 884 -7.46 -6.36 10.52
C LEU A 884 -6.98 -4.92 10.80
N PHE A 885 -6.45 -4.22 9.79
CA PHE A 885 -6.03 -2.83 9.95
C PHE A 885 -7.17 -1.84 10.23
N LEU A 886 -8.42 -2.21 9.92
CA LEU A 886 -9.60 -1.38 10.20
C LEU A 886 -10.15 -1.60 11.62
N VAL A 887 -9.76 -2.70 12.27
CA VAL A 887 -10.24 -3.06 13.63
C VAL A 887 -9.88 -1.99 14.67
N PRO A 888 -8.64 -1.46 14.74
CA PRO A 888 -8.31 -0.38 15.70
C PRO A 888 -9.16 0.89 15.50
N MET A 889 -9.55 1.19 14.25
CA MET A 889 -10.47 2.29 13.97
C MET A 889 -11.87 2.00 14.52
N ALA A 890 -12.40 0.80 14.27
CA ALA A 890 -13.71 0.36 14.77
C ALA A 890 -13.77 0.32 16.30
N ILE A 891 -12.69 -0.11 16.97
CA ILE A 891 -12.56 -0.09 18.43
C ILE A 891 -12.65 1.35 18.96
N SER A 892 -11.92 2.28 18.33
CA SER A 892 -11.91 3.69 18.74
C SER A 892 -13.32 4.30 18.70
N LEU A 893 -14.06 4.05 17.62
CA LEU A 893 -15.42 4.55 17.42
C LEU A 893 -16.44 3.84 18.32
N GLY A 894 -16.44 2.51 18.34
CA GLY A 894 -17.41 1.70 19.05
C GLY A 894 -17.28 1.82 20.57
N ILE A 895 -16.09 1.60 21.14
CA ILE A 895 -15.90 1.72 22.59
C ILE A 895 -15.92 3.17 23.02
N GLY A 896 -15.37 4.08 22.21
CA GLY A 896 -15.40 5.51 22.47
C GLY A 896 -16.82 6.07 22.63
N THR A 897 -17.77 5.63 21.81
CA THR A 897 -19.19 6.03 21.92
C THR A 897 -19.92 5.42 23.13
N LEU A 898 -19.56 4.19 23.53
CA LEU A 898 -20.09 3.62 24.78
C LEU A 898 -19.62 4.41 26.01
N VAL A 899 -18.33 4.80 26.04
CA VAL A 899 -17.79 5.62 27.14
C VAL A 899 -18.38 7.03 27.12
N SER A 900 -18.58 7.63 25.94
CA SER A 900 -19.19 8.96 25.82
C SER A 900 -20.60 9.00 26.43
N THR A 901 -21.36 7.92 26.35
CA THR A 901 -22.69 7.81 26.97
C THR A 901 -22.66 8.06 28.48
N VAL A 902 -21.70 7.45 29.18
CA VAL A 902 -21.54 7.64 30.63
C VAL A 902 -21.19 9.10 30.95
N VAL A 903 -20.36 9.71 30.11
CA VAL A 903 -19.94 11.11 30.25
C VAL A 903 -21.13 12.06 30.02
N ILE A 904 -21.89 11.86 28.95
CA ILE A 904 -23.06 12.68 28.61
C ILE A 904 -24.13 12.56 29.70
N LEU A 905 -24.35 11.38 30.26
CA LEU A 905 -25.41 11.15 31.24
C LEU A 905 -25.04 11.55 32.68
N LEU A 906 -23.75 11.61 33.03
CA LEU A 906 -23.31 11.91 34.40
C LEU A 906 -22.50 13.20 34.52
N LEU A 907 -21.45 13.37 33.69
CA LEU A 907 -20.53 14.51 33.80
C LEU A 907 -21.16 15.80 33.28
N ILE A 908 -21.88 15.74 32.16
CA ILE A 908 -22.48 16.93 31.55
C ILE A 908 -23.54 17.57 32.46
N PRO A 909 -24.51 16.83 33.05
CA PRO A 909 -25.43 17.37 34.05
C PRO A 909 -24.73 18.00 35.26
N ALA A 910 -23.70 17.35 35.80
CA ALA A 910 -22.91 17.90 36.91
C ALA A 910 -22.22 19.21 36.53
N SER A 911 -21.66 19.28 35.31
CA SER A 911 -20.99 20.47 34.78
C SER A 911 -21.95 21.63 34.55
N PHE A 912 -23.18 21.36 34.08
CA PHE A 912 -24.23 22.38 34.02
C PHE A 912 -24.59 22.91 35.41
N GLY A 913 -24.69 22.03 36.41
CA GLY A 913 -24.89 22.46 37.80
C GLY A 913 -23.77 23.40 38.29
N ILE A 914 -22.51 23.12 37.98
CA ILE A 914 -21.40 24.03 38.37
C ILE A 914 -21.53 25.38 37.67
N SER A 915 -21.87 25.39 36.38
CA SER A 915 -22.09 26.64 35.64
C SER A 915 -23.21 27.51 36.22
N GLU A 916 -24.21 26.90 36.86
CA GLU A 916 -25.30 27.62 37.53
C GLU A 916 -24.88 28.22 38.88
N ASP A 917 -23.96 27.59 39.60
CA ASP A 917 -23.42 28.16 40.84
C ASP A 917 -22.66 29.46 40.53
N PHE A 918 -21.88 29.47 39.45
CA PHE A 918 -21.14 30.65 38.99
C PHE A 918 -22.01 31.79 38.44
N SER A 919 -23.21 31.49 37.94
CA SER A 919 -24.13 32.53 37.46
C SER A 919 -25.00 33.13 38.56
N ARG A 920 -25.08 32.47 39.72
CA ARG A 920 -25.80 32.93 40.92
C ARG A 920 -24.91 33.67 41.93
N SER A 921 -23.58 33.46 41.88
CA SER A 921 -22.56 34.23 42.60
C SER A 921 -22.21 35.52 41.86
#